data_AF-A0A813K0A8-F1
#
_entry.id   AF-A0A813K0A8-F1
#
_cell.length_a   1.000
_cell.length_b   1.000
_cell.length_c   1.000
_cell.angle_alpha   90.00
_cell.angle_beta   90.00
_cell.angle_gamma   90.00
#
_symmetry.space_group_name_H-M   'P 1'
#
loop_
_entity.id
_entity.type
_entity.pdbx_description
1 polymer ?
#
loop_
_entity_poly.entity_id
_entity_poly.type
_entity_poly.pdbx_seq_one_letter_code
_entity_poly.pdbx_strand_id
1 'polypeptide(L)'
;MLLGRRSLRARLPLRRVSQPVLFILALLAVQYFFNLHFLPISASFAGLKVDCSGRSETARFGKGHGRQQPELESPKLVHHKGTDFMERVRVLAREALTWPHLPAWQRLEWAAALLLDAVPMKELPPWFLEQHNVSRRDIGVDLLSLDGQRAVQCKCYNGTIPSIQIRHFLRVAKWIFKARSCILVTSNTSRLTHSSDQLLTDHRADLQVVTGQDLERLAAVVAFDTSVIRDPIADSGTLQPLWPCQIECLKACKKGARIIEMACSSGKTRVMYELSRKARGKVLVLVPSHVLLRQFAQVFHSFCCVGTGYNDKIHWDADGLIAVYNSAHLLANIAFSELYVDEAHHALPQGCPNALQTYLFSATHRAQPDFRFSMTASIEDGVVCDYDVIIPIVTDRGAHHCLASMIQKRAGHFRRVLAFCNTVSQAKRFQQMVQELGLAAWHINGNTPASTRHQVISEFSGALTKPAHVLVTVQVLGEGVNIPNADTCLFIEPRGSYISVVQAVGRVLRHHVSKPLAHVILPAVSMDYMMSRTSMRRTPSSRRGTKSSTQFGEDLSHLKQVNFESRRENMTTGELERFLTILSQADVRLQDAIRAGGHGRVRFIYARLDASISCSPEHLIGSVQDYLSAWSHDHDNWEARLQDLKVFLAQRRYIPRQSSNDELEKTLGHWIKNQGTLVRQGKLSQWQLKSWSESHPLMSQVLLQWIQPGTKWQHRCQELAIFLKSHRRIPSTHSADPDECSLSSWLSRQTRSCKRLSSKQLQDLQGTHRLVAQYLQRKFDGPRTTWTKKCQELAAFVVEHDRIPKCAKQATLEYGLACWLQQQLRDHARLASDQINELRNCSTLVAQRIHTRQNPTSNWQQRLQEFSRFVSCHGRLPSRTAVDVSEKSLASWISNVGRDMATLGDEQIASLRSCPLLGETIERWLNDRLTCDQGYKQHCARLRVYIQRYDQLPKHNTDCKIERNLATWLARQLRAADNLGSGQLEALESVDPRVAARIRQRTATIQVWQVTCHELRQFVEQHGRCPRSKAGDGEELAWGQWLVQQSRRFRSFKEDELQILRATHPVIAERVDKWQDPLQPWRKRCKELKLFITNFGRLPRASSADAKERSVLSWLSGQCQSFRAGNLQLEQLAELRAVHELIAIKVDVWCAQARADA
;
A
#
# COMPACT_ATOMS: atom_id res chain seq x y z
N MET A 1 -35.75 26.17 30.15
CA MET A 1 -35.94 25.68 31.53
C MET A 1 -36.37 24.20 31.49
N LEU A 2 -36.23 23.50 32.62
CA LEU A 2 -37.02 22.33 33.08
C LEU A 2 -37.57 21.29 32.07
N LEU A 3 -37.08 20.04 32.23
CA LEU A 3 -37.85 18.77 32.24
C LEU A 3 -38.62 18.33 30.96
N GLY A 4 -38.93 17.04 30.75
CA GLY A 4 -38.56 15.86 31.52
C GLY A 4 -38.94 14.51 30.89
N ARG A 5 -37.98 13.58 30.96
CA ARG A 5 -38.04 12.10 30.96
C ARG A 5 -39.40 11.35 31.06
N ARG A 6 -39.36 10.14 30.49
CA ARG A 6 -40.26 8.94 30.64
C ARG A 6 -41.50 8.98 29.73
N SER A 7 -41.81 8.01 28.86
CA SER A 7 -41.64 6.53 28.79
C SER A 7 -42.76 5.72 29.46
N LEU A 8 -43.53 4.97 28.66
CA LEU A 8 -44.36 3.83 29.10
C LEU A 8 -44.52 2.80 27.95
N ARG A 9 -44.96 1.57 28.26
CA ARG A 9 -45.03 0.42 27.34
C ARG A 9 -46.36 -0.33 27.45
N ALA A 10 -47.01 -0.60 26.32
CA ALA A 10 -47.92 -1.73 26.06
C ALA A 10 -47.95 -1.92 24.52
N ARG A 11 -47.84 -3.09 23.87
CA ARG A 11 -48.44 -4.44 24.04
C ARG A 11 -49.97 -4.38 23.90
N LEU A 12 -50.52 -4.54 22.68
CA LEU A 12 -50.87 -5.82 21.98
C LEU A 12 -52.20 -6.43 22.49
N PRO A 13 -52.98 -7.22 21.69
CA PRO A 13 -52.87 -7.63 20.27
C PRO A 13 -54.21 -7.52 19.48
N LEU A 14 -54.43 -8.39 18.45
CA LEU A 14 -55.69 -8.69 17.72
C LEU A 14 -56.13 -7.68 16.62
N ARG A 15 -56.85 -8.08 15.54
CA ARG A 15 -56.79 -9.30 14.68
C ARG A 15 -57.38 -8.97 13.28
N ARG A 16 -57.14 -9.82 12.29
CA ARG A 16 -57.51 -9.67 10.84
C ARG A 16 -58.97 -9.26 10.55
N VAL A 17 -59.15 -8.32 9.60
CA VAL A 17 -60.26 -8.27 8.61
C VAL A 17 -59.63 -7.91 7.23
N SER A 18 -60.37 -8.00 6.12
CA SER A 18 -59.83 -8.20 4.76
C SER A 18 -60.26 -7.16 3.71
N GLN A 19 -59.42 -7.00 2.67
CA GLN A 19 -59.81 -6.63 1.29
C GLN A 19 -60.32 -5.15 1.04
N PRO A 20 -60.58 -4.67 -0.21
CA PRO A 20 -59.51 -4.05 -1.00
C PRO A 20 -59.94 -2.88 -1.94
N VAL A 21 -60.06 -1.63 -1.48
CA VAL A 21 -60.60 -0.53 -2.33
C VAL A 21 -59.60 0.61 -2.64
N LEU A 22 -58.62 0.85 -1.77
CA LEU A 22 -57.80 2.08 -1.77
C LEU A 22 -56.56 2.05 -2.70
N PHE A 23 -56.69 1.51 -3.91
CA PHE A 23 -55.58 1.46 -4.90
C PHE A 23 -55.91 2.03 -6.30
N ILE A 24 -57.16 2.43 -6.56
CA ILE A 24 -57.60 2.92 -7.88
C ILE A 24 -57.36 4.44 -8.06
N LEU A 25 -57.19 5.21 -6.98
CA LEU A 25 -56.98 6.67 -7.03
C LEU A 25 -55.50 7.13 -7.02
N ALA A 26 -54.53 6.21 -6.90
CA ALA A 26 -53.10 6.55 -6.83
C ALA A 26 -52.38 6.55 -8.20
N LEU A 27 -53.04 6.11 -9.28
CA LEU A 27 -52.42 5.87 -10.59
C LEU A 27 -52.60 7.01 -11.63
N LEU A 28 -53.17 8.15 -11.23
CA LEU A 28 -53.43 9.30 -12.13
C LEU A 28 -52.60 10.56 -11.80
N ALA A 29 -51.65 10.50 -10.87
CA ALA A 29 -50.95 11.68 -10.34
C ALA A 29 -49.47 11.85 -10.76
N VAL A 30 -48.90 10.94 -11.57
CA VAL A 30 -47.44 10.90 -11.86
C VAL A 30 -47.10 11.13 -13.34
N GLN A 31 -48.08 11.07 -14.25
CA GLN A 31 -47.85 11.14 -15.71
C GLN A 31 -47.70 12.58 -16.27
N TYR A 32 -47.73 13.62 -15.43
CA TYR A 32 -47.97 15.00 -15.87
C TYR A 32 -47.01 16.08 -15.33
N PHE A 33 -45.82 15.70 -14.85
CA PHE A 33 -44.90 16.63 -14.15
C PHE A 33 -43.47 16.70 -14.71
N PHE A 34 -43.30 16.62 -16.03
CA PHE A 34 -42.02 16.95 -16.70
C PHE A 34 -42.21 17.47 -18.14
N ASN A 35 -42.58 18.74 -18.30
CA ASN A 35 -42.12 19.66 -19.37
C ASN A 35 -42.72 21.05 -19.21
N LEU A 36 -41.97 22.10 -19.64
CA LEU A 36 -42.32 23.53 -19.58
C LEU A 36 -42.45 24.08 -18.14
N HIS A 37 -41.77 25.15 -17.69
CA HIS A 37 -41.14 26.27 -18.38
C HIS A 37 -39.81 26.70 -17.75
N PHE A 38 -38.89 27.23 -18.58
CA PHE A 38 -37.86 28.18 -18.15
C PHE A 38 -38.42 29.61 -18.22
N LEU A 39 -38.03 30.47 -17.26
CA LEU A 39 -37.45 31.81 -17.46
C LEU A 39 -37.06 32.41 -16.07
N PRO A 40 -36.08 33.34 -15.98
CA PRO A 40 -35.47 33.75 -14.71
C PRO A 40 -36.03 35.07 -14.13
N ILE A 41 -35.66 35.37 -12.88
CA ILE A 41 -35.70 36.72 -12.31
C ILE A 41 -34.26 37.26 -12.24
N SER A 42 -34.09 38.54 -12.59
CA SER A 42 -32.81 39.22 -12.77
C SER A 42 -32.34 39.99 -11.53
N ALA A 43 -31.03 40.27 -11.49
CA ALA A 43 -30.47 41.43 -10.79
C ALA A 43 -29.56 42.17 -11.78
N SER A 44 -29.74 43.49 -11.89
CA SER A 44 -29.22 44.31 -13.00
C SER A 44 -27.80 44.83 -12.76
N PHE A 45 -27.10 45.24 -13.83
CA PHE A 45 -26.59 46.62 -13.94
C PHE A 45 -26.27 47.04 -15.40
N ALA A 46 -26.80 48.21 -15.79
CA ALA A 46 -26.47 49.13 -16.90
C ALA A 46 -25.99 48.63 -18.31
N GLY A 47 -26.56 49.24 -19.36
CA GLY A 47 -25.95 49.32 -20.71
C GLY A 47 -24.93 50.47 -20.82
N LEU A 48 -24.58 51.04 -21.99
CA LEU A 48 -25.12 50.98 -23.38
C LEU A 48 -23.91 51.06 -24.37
N LYS A 49 -23.94 51.37 -25.69
CA LYS A 49 -24.92 51.73 -26.76
C LYS A 49 -24.19 51.64 -28.15
N VAL A 50 -24.92 51.63 -29.28
CA VAL A 50 -24.50 52.19 -30.63
C VAL A 50 -23.31 51.50 -31.36
N ASP A 51 -23.24 51.30 -32.69
CA ASP A 51 -24.16 51.37 -33.86
C ASP A 51 -23.57 50.45 -34.97
N CYS A 52 -24.28 49.72 -35.84
CA CYS A 52 -25.28 49.99 -36.89
C CYS A 52 -24.73 50.11 -38.34
N SER A 53 -25.36 49.37 -39.26
CA SER A 53 -25.25 49.39 -40.75
C SER A 53 -23.95 48.91 -41.42
N GLY A 54 -23.95 48.33 -42.64
CA GLY A 54 -25.07 47.74 -43.41
C GLY A 54 -24.90 47.70 -44.94
N ARG A 55 -25.69 46.83 -45.62
CA ARG A 55 -26.01 46.82 -47.08
C ARG A 55 -24.88 46.46 -48.08
N SER A 56 -25.15 45.98 -49.32
CA SER A 56 -26.34 45.29 -49.90
C SER A 56 -26.08 44.78 -51.35
N GLU A 57 -26.60 43.58 -51.69
CA GLU A 57 -27.19 43.20 -53.01
C GLU A 57 -26.32 43.29 -54.30
N THR A 58 -26.61 42.64 -55.44
CA THR A 58 -27.69 41.75 -55.96
C THR A 58 -27.07 40.43 -56.48
N ALA A 59 -27.68 39.23 -56.46
CA ALA A 59 -28.92 38.74 -57.09
C ALA A 59 -28.89 38.79 -58.64
N ARG A 60 -29.37 37.83 -59.44
CA ARG A 60 -30.39 36.74 -59.34
C ARG A 60 -29.94 35.60 -60.29
N PHE A 61 -30.43 34.34 -60.41
CA PHE A 61 -31.20 33.27 -59.71
C PHE A 61 -30.93 32.01 -60.62
N GLY A 62 -31.21 30.72 -60.39
CA GLY A 62 -31.92 29.84 -59.43
C GLY A 62 -32.20 28.50 -60.18
N LYS A 63 -32.64 27.35 -59.63
CA LYS A 63 -33.10 26.89 -58.30
C LYS A 63 -32.83 25.36 -58.21
N GLY A 64 -32.72 24.79 -57.01
CA GLY A 64 -32.73 23.33 -56.76
C GLY A 64 -32.62 23.02 -55.25
N HIS A 65 -33.36 22.04 -54.72
CA HIS A 65 -33.49 21.84 -53.27
C HIS A 65 -32.86 20.55 -52.73
N GLY A 66 -32.12 20.68 -51.64
CA GLY A 66 -31.73 19.60 -50.72
C GLY A 66 -31.33 20.20 -49.37
N ARG A 67 -32.01 19.84 -48.27
CA ARG A 67 -31.76 20.43 -46.95
C ARG A 67 -30.53 19.82 -46.28
N GLN A 68 -29.54 20.63 -45.96
CA GLN A 68 -28.49 20.30 -44.99
C GLN A 68 -28.95 20.62 -43.57
N GLN A 69 -28.43 19.87 -42.59
CA GLN A 69 -28.50 20.20 -41.16
C GLN A 69 -27.16 20.80 -40.71
N PRO A 70 -27.13 21.65 -39.67
CA PRO A 70 -25.94 22.41 -39.30
C PRO A 70 -24.82 21.55 -38.70
N GLU A 71 -23.59 22.03 -38.87
CA GLU A 71 -22.37 21.40 -38.37
C GLU A 71 -22.23 21.53 -36.84
N LEU A 72 -21.60 20.53 -36.21
CA LEU A 72 -20.79 20.78 -35.03
C LEU A 72 -19.33 20.93 -35.50
N GLU A 73 -18.76 22.12 -35.36
CA GLU A 73 -17.32 22.30 -35.58
C GLU A 73 -16.52 21.47 -34.57
N SER A 74 -15.66 20.57 -35.08
CA SER A 74 -14.70 19.83 -34.28
C SER A 74 -13.42 20.66 -34.05
N PRO A 75 -12.69 20.44 -32.93
CA PRO A 75 -11.55 21.29 -32.58
C PRO A 75 -10.37 21.12 -33.55
N LYS A 76 -10.10 22.19 -34.33
CA LYS A 76 -9.14 22.27 -35.45
C LYS A 76 -7.68 21.93 -35.08
N LEU A 77 -7.35 21.78 -33.80
CA LEU A 77 -6.03 21.37 -33.28
C LEU A 77 -5.73 19.86 -33.39
N VAL A 78 -6.74 19.00 -33.60
CA VAL A 78 -6.52 17.53 -33.61
C VAL A 78 -5.85 17.05 -34.92
N HIS A 79 -6.19 17.65 -36.06
CA HIS A 79 -5.76 17.16 -37.38
C HIS A 79 -4.24 17.17 -37.59
N HIS A 80 -3.52 18.17 -37.07
CA HIS A 80 -2.09 18.34 -37.35
C HIS A 80 -1.19 17.28 -36.67
N LYS A 81 -1.65 16.65 -35.58
CA LYS A 81 -0.90 15.57 -34.92
C LYS A 81 -0.93 14.27 -35.72
N GLY A 82 -2.02 14.03 -36.45
CA GLY A 82 -2.20 12.83 -37.26
C GLY A 82 -1.29 12.81 -38.48
N THR A 83 -1.18 13.93 -39.20
CA THR A 83 -0.33 14.06 -40.40
C THR A 83 1.12 13.73 -40.10
N ASP A 84 1.66 14.36 -39.05
CA ASP A 84 3.08 14.30 -38.72
C ASP A 84 3.46 12.92 -38.16
N PHE A 85 2.53 12.28 -37.44
CA PHE A 85 2.68 10.88 -37.02
C PHE A 85 2.67 9.93 -38.21
N MET A 86 1.73 10.08 -39.15
CA MET A 86 1.63 9.21 -40.32
C MET A 86 2.86 9.31 -41.22
N GLU A 87 3.44 10.49 -41.44
CA GLU A 87 4.67 10.56 -42.24
C GLU A 87 5.85 9.84 -41.55
N ARG A 88 5.96 9.92 -40.21
CA ARG A 88 6.96 9.12 -39.48
C ARG A 88 6.70 7.61 -39.55
N VAL A 89 5.44 7.17 -39.61
CA VAL A 89 5.08 5.76 -39.90
C VAL A 89 5.47 5.37 -41.32
N ARG A 90 5.26 6.23 -42.33
CA ARG A 90 5.63 5.96 -43.73
C ARG A 90 7.15 5.88 -43.90
N VAL A 91 7.92 6.81 -43.32
CA VAL A 91 9.39 6.76 -43.34
C VAL A 91 9.92 5.52 -42.61
N LEU A 92 9.34 5.16 -41.45
CA LEU A 92 9.68 3.91 -40.75
C LEU A 92 9.34 2.67 -41.58
N ALA A 93 8.19 2.62 -42.25
CA ALA A 93 7.80 1.50 -43.08
C ALA A 93 8.74 1.32 -44.29
N ARG A 94 9.19 2.43 -44.90
CA ARG A 94 10.24 2.44 -45.93
C ARG A 94 11.57 1.91 -45.35
N GLU A 95 12.02 2.38 -44.18
CA GLU A 95 13.23 1.85 -43.50
C GLU A 95 13.09 0.34 -43.23
N ALA A 96 11.92 -0.10 -42.74
CA ALA A 96 11.64 -1.48 -42.36
C ALA A 96 11.72 -2.49 -43.51
N LEU A 97 11.26 -2.10 -44.72
CA LEU A 97 11.36 -2.96 -45.91
C LEU A 97 12.81 -3.26 -46.33
N THR A 98 13.79 -2.44 -45.92
CA THR A 98 15.22 -2.68 -46.19
C THR A 98 15.88 -3.68 -45.24
N TRP A 99 15.26 -4.00 -44.09
CA TRP A 99 15.95 -4.76 -43.04
C TRP A 99 16.12 -6.24 -43.41
N PRO A 100 17.36 -6.78 -43.40
CA PRO A 100 17.64 -8.14 -43.84
C PRO A 100 17.03 -9.20 -42.91
N HIS A 101 16.88 -8.87 -41.63
CA HIS A 101 16.38 -9.77 -40.58
C HIS A 101 14.85 -9.80 -40.45
N LEU A 102 14.11 -9.02 -41.25
CA LEU A 102 12.66 -8.87 -41.14
C LEU A 102 11.92 -10.01 -41.90
N PRO A 103 11.10 -10.85 -41.24
CA PRO A 103 10.43 -11.98 -41.88
C PRO A 103 9.32 -11.54 -42.85
N ALA A 104 9.00 -12.40 -43.83
CA ALA A 104 8.08 -12.10 -44.93
C ALA A 104 6.69 -11.58 -44.50
N TRP A 105 6.13 -12.10 -43.39
CA TRP A 105 4.84 -11.63 -42.88
C TRP A 105 4.91 -10.20 -42.31
N GLN A 106 6.04 -9.79 -41.73
CA GLN A 106 6.26 -8.41 -41.29
C GLN A 106 6.57 -7.48 -42.48
N ARG A 107 7.25 -7.97 -43.51
CA ARG A 107 7.40 -7.22 -44.78
C ARG A 107 6.04 -6.93 -45.40
N LEU A 108 5.10 -7.89 -45.35
CA LEU A 108 3.71 -7.68 -45.77
C LEU A 108 2.97 -6.66 -44.89
N GLU A 109 3.12 -6.71 -43.55
CA GLU A 109 2.56 -5.67 -42.65
C GLU A 109 3.05 -4.26 -43.02
N TRP A 110 4.36 -4.05 -43.20
CA TRP A 110 4.90 -2.72 -43.51
C TRP A 110 4.58 -2.25 -44.93
N ALA A 111 4.47 -3.17 -45.91
CA ALA A 111 3.97 -2.83 -47.24
C ALA A 111 2.49 -2.43 -47.21
N ALA A 112 1.65 -3.14 -46.44
CA ALA A 112 0.25 -2.76 -46.23
C ALA A 112 0.12 -1.39 -45.55
N ALA A 113 1.02 -1.06 -44.60
CA ALA A 113 1.04 0.25 -43.94
C ALA A 113 1.23 1.40 -44.95
N LEU A 114 2.14 1.23 -45.92
CA LEU A 114 2.39 2.19 -47.00
C LEU A 114 1.24 2.25 -48.01
N LEU A 115 0.74 1.10 -48.46
CA LEU A 115 -0.27 1.01 -49.52
C LEU A 115 -1.67 1.47 -49.09
N LEU A 116 -2.00 1.35 -47.80
CA LEU A 116 -3.35 1.59 -47.26
C LEU A 116 -3.41 2.75 -46.25
N ASP A 117 -2.32 3.51 -46.11
CA ASP A 117 -2.12 4.59 -45.13
C ASP A 117 -2.66 4.22 -43.73
N ALA A 118 -2.17 3.08 -43.24
CA ALA A 118 -2.64 2.41 -42.04
C ALA A 118 -1.48 2.11 -41.08
N VAL A 119 -1.76 2.14 -39.77
CA VAL A 119 -0.73 1.97 -38.73
C VAL A 119 -0.77 0.53 -38.20
N PRO A 120 0.37 -0.19 -38.15
CA PRO A 120 0.44 -1.49 -37.48
C PRO A 120 -0.01 -1.40 -36.02
N MET A 121 -0.81 -2.36 -35.56
CA MET A 121 -1.37 -2.41 -34.19
C MET A 121 -0.32 -2.36 -33.06
N LYS A 122 0.95 -2.63 -33.40
CA LYS A 122 2.11 -2.58 -32.50
C LYS A 122 2.62 -1.15 -32.28
N GLU A 123 2.51 -0.30 -33.30
CA GLU A 123 2.99 1.09 -33.38
C GLU A 123 1.87 2.13 -33.11
N LEU A 124 0.60 1.71 -33.13
CA LEU A 124 -0.55 2.59 -32.85
C LEU A 124 -0.33 3.43 -31.57
N PRO A 125 -0.55 4.76 -31.62
CA PRO A 125 -0.18 5.64 -30.53
C PRO A 125 -1.09 5.40 -29.30
N PRO A 126 -0.57 5.53 -28.07
CA PRO A 126 -1.34 5.25 -26.86
C PRO A 126 -2.67 5.99 -26.78
N TRP A 127 -2.72 7.26 -27.16
CA TRP A 127 -3.95 8.07 -27.13
C TRP A 127 -5.10 7.49 -27.96
N PHE A 128 -4.80 6.82 -29.07
CA PHE A 128 -5.80 6.18 -29.93
C PHE A 128 -6.37 4.93 -29.24
N LEU A 129 -5.50 4.15 -28.62
CA LEU A 129 -5.84 2.91 -27.91
C LEU A 129 -6.61 3.20 -26.61
N GLU A 130 -6.28 4.31 -25.95
CA GLU A 130 -7.01 4.89 -24.82
C GLU A 130 -8.43 5.32 -25.25
N GLN A 131 -8.57 6.08 -26.35
CA GLN A 131 -9.87 6.53 -26.88
C GLN A 131 -10.81 5.39 -27.29
N HIS A 132 -10.28 4.35 -27.94
CA HIS A 132 -11.07 3.19 -28.36
C HIS A 132 -11.23 2.11 -27.28
N ASN A 133 -10.59 2.27 -26.10
CA ASN A 133 -10.51 1.26 -25.04
C ASN A 133 -10.02 -0.12 -25.54
N VAL A 134 -8.98 -0.12 -26.39
CA VAL A 134 -8.41 -1.33 -27.01
C VAL A 134 -6.98 -1.56 -26.53
N SER A 135 -6.67 -2.77 -26.07
CA SER A 135 -5.29 -3.18 -25.77
C SER A 135 -4.53 -3.61 -27.03
N ARG A 136 -3.20 -3.38 -27.10
CA ARG A 136 -2.30 -3.99 -28.12
C ARG A 136 -2.06 -5.50 -27.93
N ARG A 137 -3.14 -6.26 -27.73
CA ARG A 137 -3.22 -7.72 -27.88
C ARG A 137 -3.54 -8.04 -29.34
N ASP A 138 -3.18 -9.22 -29.81
CA ASP A 138 -3.69 -9.71 -31.10
C ASP A 138 -5.20 -9.96 -30.95
N ILE A 139 -5.97 -9.30 -31.82
CA ILE A 139 -7.42 -9.40 -31.94
C ILE A 139 -7.82 -9.74 -33.39
N GLY A 140 -6.89 -10.20 -34.22
CA GLY A 140 -7.10 -10.56 -35.63
C GLY A 140 -7.24 -9.37 -36.58
N VAL A 141 -7.00 -8.15 -36.13
CA VAL A 141 -6.73 -6.95 -36.96
C VAL A 141 -5.25 -6.66 -36.80
N ASP A 142 -4.54 -6.42 -37.90
CA ASP A 142 -3.07 -6.26 -37.91
C ASP A 142 -2.66 -4.79 -38.12
N LEU A 143 -3.42 -4.03 -38.93
CA LEU A 143 -3.31 -2.57 -39.07
C LEU A 143 -4.67 -1.88 -39.01
N LEU A 144 -4.65 -0.60 -38.65
CA LEU A 144 -5.83 0.26 -38.57
C LEU A 144 -5.47 1.70 -38.98
N SER A 145 -6.37 2.41 -39.65
CA SER A 145 -6.23 3.86 -39.90
C SER A 145 -6.48 4.67 -38.62
N LEU A 146 -5.89 5.88 -38.52
CA LEU A 146 -6.03 6.76 -37.35
C LEU A 146 -7.45 7.34 -37.13
N ASP A 147 -8.38 7.14 -38.08
CA ASP A 147 -9.80 7.46 -37.96
C ASP A 147 -10.67 6.23 -37.57
N GLY A 148 -10.03 5.06 -37.40
CA GLY A 148 -10.70 3.77 -37.13
C GLY A 148 -11.56 3.23 -38.28
N GLN A 149 -11.65 3.92 -39.43
CA GLN A 149 -12.60 3.56 -40.50
C GLN A 149 -12.11 2.42 -41.41
N ARG A 150 -10.80 2.18 -41.49
CA ARG A 150 -10.17 1.12 -42.30
C ARG A 150 -9.43 0.14 -41.40
N ALA A 151 -9.90 -1.09 -41.34
CA ALA A 151 -9.24 -2.19 -40.65
C ALA A 151 -8.61 -3.16 -41.66
N VAL A 152 -7.37 -3.58 -41.38
CA VAL A 152 -6.58 -4.42 -42.28
C VAL A 152 -6.11 -5.68 -41.56
N GLN A 153 -6.22 -6.84 -42.21
CA GLN A 153 -5.59 -8.09 -41.79
C GLN A 153 -4.53 -8.50 -42.82
N CYS A 154 -3.34 -8.88 -42.36
CA CYS A 154 -2.22 -9.34 -43.21
C CYS A 154 -2.02 -10.85 -43.05
N LYS A 155 -2.04 -11.60 -44.15
CA LYS A 155 -1.87 -13.07 -44.13
C LYS A 155 -0.91 -13.54 -45.22
N CYS A 156 0.28 -13.94 -44.79
CA CYS A 156 1.35 -14.50 -45.63
C CYS A 156 1.49 -16.00 -45.34
N TYR A 157 0.79 -16.84 -46.10
CA TYR A 157 0.84 -18.31 -45.98
C TYR A 157 1.38 -18.94 -47.26
N ASN A 158 2.25 -19.94 -47.13
CA ASN A 158 2.59 -20.84 -48.23
C ASN A 158 1.54 -21.97 -48.30
N GLY A 159 0.30 -21.60 -48.64
CA GLY A 159 -0.86 -22.48 -48.57
C GLY A 159 -2.19 -21.72 -48.43
N THR A 160 -3.21 -22.41 -47.94
CA THR A 160 -4.59 -21.90 -47.93
C THR A 160 -4.97 -21.23 -46.61
N ILE A 161 -5.53 -20.01 -46.66
CA ILE A 161 -5.91 -19.22 -45.48
C ILE A 161 -7.19 -19.78 -44.83
N PRO A 162 -7.18 -20.19 -43.55
CA PRO A 162 -8.37 -20.71 -42.87
C PRO A 162 -9.48 -19.67 -42.71
N SER A 163 -10.68 -20.00 -43.16
CA SER A 163 -11.87 -19.12 -43.11
C SER A 163 -12.25 -18.65 -41.70
N ILE A 164 -11.86 -19.38 -40.65
CA ILE A 164 -12.04 -18.98 -39.25
C ILE A 164 -11.25 -17.71 -38.87
N GLN A 165 -10.06 -17.48 -39.43
CA GLN A 165 -9.29 -16.26 -39.15
C GLN A 165 -9.93 -15.02 -39.78
N ILE A 166 -10.42 -15.15 -41.01
CA ILE A 166 -11.13 -14.08 -41.73
C ILE A 166 -12.46 -13.78 -41.03
N ARG A 167 -13.20 -14.80 -40.59
CA ARG A 167 -14.42 -14.63 -39.78
C ARG A 167 -14.15 -13.94 -38.44
N HIS A 168 -12.99 -14.17 -37.83
CA HIS A 168 -12.57 -13.46 -36.60
C HIS A 168 -12.25 -11.99 -36.88
N PHE A 169 -11.46 -11.71 -37.93
CA PHE A 169 -11.14 -10.36 -38.39
C PHE A 169 -12.39 -9.52 -38.68
N LEU A 170 -13.28 -10.02 -39.54
CA LEU A 170 -14.47 -9.29 -39.96
C LEU A 170 -15.43 -9.04 -38.79
N ARG A 171 -15.44 -9.92 -37.77
CA ARG A 171 -16.14 -9.68 -36.51
C ARG A 171 -15.49 -8.54 -35.71
N VAL A 172 -14.18 -8.57 -35.49
CA VAL A 172 -13.49 -7.54 -34.68
C VAL A 172 -13.51 -6.17 -35.37
N ALA A 173 -13.19 -6.11 -36.66
CA ALA A 173 -13.22 -4.89 -37.46
C ALA A 173 -14.59 -4.19 -37.39
N LYS A 174 -15.69 -4.93 -37.57
CA LYS A 174 -17.04 -4.34 -37.63
C LYS A 174 -17.70 -4.11 -36.28
N TRP A 175 -17.44 -4.95 -35.27
CA TRP A 175 -18.13 -4.85 -33.98
C TRP A 175 -17.36 -4.08 -32.91
N ILE A 176 -16.01 -4.12 -32.94
CA ILE A 176 -15.17 -3.37 -31.98
C ILE A 176 -14.80 -2.01 -32.58
N PHE A 177 -14.18 -1.98 -33.77
CA PHE A 177 -13.74 -0.72 -34.38
C PHE A 177 -14.82 0.01 -35.19
N LYS A 178 -15.89 -0.70 -35.59
CA LYS A 178 -16.94 -0.17 -36.50
C LYS A 178 -16.38 0.29 -37.86
N ALA A 179 -15.31 -0.36 -38.31
CA ALA A 179 -14.63 -0.04 -39.56
C ALA A 179 -15.58 -0.20 -40.76
N ARG A 180 -15.59 0.80 -41.64
CA ARG A 180 -16.39 0.84 -42.87
C ARG A 180 -15.72 0.08 -44.01
N SER A 181 -14.40 0.14 -44.09
CA SER A 181 -13.56 -0.64 -45.00
C SER A 181 -12.84 -1.73 -44.20
N CYS A 182 -12.93 -2.97 -44.69
CA CYS A 182 -12.26 -4.14 -44.13
C CYS A 182 -11.43 -4.75 -45.27
N ILE A 183 -10.11 -4.78 -45.14
CA ILE A 183 -9.20 -5.21 -46.21
C ILE A 183 -8.39 -6.42 -45.74
N LEU A 184 -8.39 -7.50 -46.52
CA LEU A 184 -7.48 -8.63 -46.36
C LEU A 184 -6.31 -8.45 -47.34
N VAL A 185 -5.10 -8.35 -46.80
CA VAL A 185 -3.86 -8.24 -47.58
C VAL A 185 -3.12 -9.57 -47.54
N THR A 186 -2.77 -10.12 -48.71
CA THR A 186 -2.11 -11.43 -48.82
C THR A 186 -0.86 -11.40 -49.69
N SER A 187 0.03 -12.37 -49.50
CA SER A 187 1.09 -12.65 -50.47
C SER A 187 0.51 -13.32 -51.73
N ASN A 188 1.17 -13.15 -52.87
CA ASN A 188 0.89 -13.90 -54.09
C ASN A 188 1.06 -15.44 -53.94
N THR A 189 1.71 -15.92 -52.87
CA THR A 189 1.81 -17.35 -52.52
C THR A 189 0.61 -17.89 -51.73
N SER A 190 -0.23 -17.02 -51.19
CA SER A 190 -1.38 -17.41 -50.35
C SER A 190 -2.62 -17.72 -51.21
N ARG A 191 -3.36 -18.78 -50.88
CA ARG A 191 -4.64 -19.11 -51.53
C ARG A 191 -5.83 -18.94 -50.57
N LEU A 192 -7.00 -18.60 -51.09
CA LEU A 192 -8.25 -18.59 -50.32
C LEU A 192 -9.01 -19.91 -50.48
N THR A 193 -9.81 -20.29 -49.48
CA THR A 193 -10.89 -21.28 -49.69
C THR A 193 -12.09 -20.58 -50.34
N HIS A 194 -12.93 -21.33 -51.06
CA HIS A 194 -14.20 -20.80 -51.57
C HIS A 194 -15.08 -20.20 -50.44
N SER A 195 -15.10 -20.83 -49.26
CA SER A 195 -15.79 -20.29 -48.07
C SER A 195 -15.11 -19.05 -47.46
N SER A 196 -13.82 -18.82 -47.71
CA SER A 196 -13.13 -17.59 -47.32
C SER A 196 -13.51 -16.43 -48.25
N ASP A 197 -13.58 -16.71 -49.55
CA ASP A 197 -13.92 -15.79 -50.63
C ASP A 197 -15.38 -15.33 -50.55
N GLN A 198 -16.30 -16.28 -50.30
CA GLN A 198 -17.70 -15.99 -50.00
C GLN A 198 -17.85 -15.11 -48.76
N LEU A 199 -17.11 -15.37 -47.67
CA LEU A 199 -17.15 -14.55 -46.45
C LEU A 199 -16.64 -13.11 -46.65
N LEU A 200 -15.72 -12.88 -47.58
CA LEU A 200 -15.30 -11.52 -47.96
C LEU A 200 -16.41 -10.82 -48.74
N THR A 201 -17.01 -11.51 -49.70
CA THR A 201 -18.12 -11.02 -50.54
C THR A 201 -19.37 -10.68 -49.70
N ASP A 202 -19.85 -11.60 -48.87
CA ASP A 202 -21.00 -11.43 -47.95
C ASP A 202 -20.82 -10.24 -47.00
N HIS A 203 -19.57 -9.87 -46.72
CA HIS A 203 -19.22 -8.77 -45.84
C HIS A 203 -18.67 -7.54 -46.55
N ARG A 204 -18.63 -7.50 -47.90
CA ARG A 204 -18.06 -6.39 -48.67
C ARG A 204 -16.68 -5.97 -48.14
N ALA A 205 -15.80 -6.96 -48.03
CA ALA A 205 -14.41 -6.78 -47.60
C ALA A 205 -13.48 -6.97 -48.80
N ASP A 206 -12.53 -6.07 -48.96
CA ASP A 206 -11.64 -6.02 -50.12
C ASP A 206 -10.49 -7.01 -49.97
N LEU A 207 -10.02 -7.59 -51.08
CA LEU A 207 -8.82 -8.43 -51.15
C LEU A 207 -7.72 -7.69 -51.91
N GLN A 208 -6.54 -7.55 -51.30
CA GLN A 208 -5.36 -6.99 -51.95
C GLN A 208 -4.22 -8.00 -51.93
N VAL A 209 -3.66 -8.32 -53.10
CA VAL A 209 -2.50 -9.20 -53.23
C VAL A 209 -1.24 -8.34 -53.42
N VAL A 210 -0.20 -8.62 -52.65
CA VAL A 210 1.12 -7.97 -52.76
C VAL A 210 2.12 -8.98 -53.31
N THR A 211 2.85 -8.60 -54.35
CA THR A 211 3.88 -9.40 -55.02
C THR A 211 5.28 -9.03 -54.53
N GLY A 212 6.29 -9.85 -54.86
CA GLY A 212 7.70 -9.51 -54.59
C GLY A 212 8.14 -8.20 -55.25
N GLN A 213 7.68 -7.94 -56.48
CA GLN A 213 7.97 -6.70 -57.22
C GLN A 213 7.33 -5.47 -56.57
N ASP A 214 6.24 -5.62 -55.82
CA ASP A 214 5.65 -4.52 -55.05
C ASP A 214 6.52 -4.17 -53.84
N LEU A 215 7.03 -5.19 -53.14
CA LEU A 215 7.96 -5.01 -52.01
C LEU A 215 9.27 -4.35 -52.47
N GLU A 216 9.82 -4.79 -53.60
CA GLU A 216 11.03 -4.21 -54.20
C GLU A 216 10.80 -2.75 -54.63
N ARG A 217 9.68 -2.44 -55.30
CA ARG A 217 9.33 -1.07 -55.67
C ARG A 217 9.13 -0.15 -54.46
N LEU A 218 8.47 -0.63 -53.41
CA LEU A 218 8.26 0.13 -52.17
C LEU A 218 9.58 0.35 -51.39
N ALA A 219 10.52 -0.61 -51.44
CA ALA A 219 11.84 -0.47 -50.85
C ALA A 219 12.77 0.46 -51.66
N ALA A 220 12.69 0.44 -53.00
CA ALA A 220 13.56 1.26 -53.87
C ALA A 220 13.39 2.77 -53.66
N VAL A 221 12.20 3.22 -53.21
CA VAL A 221 11.92 4.63 -52.88
C VAL A 221 12.80 5.17 -51.73
N VAL A 222 13.42 4.31 -50.92
CA VAL A 222 14.38 4.68 -49.85
C VAL A 222 15.61 5.42 -50.39
N ALA A 223 15.93 5.30 -51.68
CA ALA A 223 17.05 6.00 -52.30
C ALA A 223 16.91 7.54 -52.32
N PHE A 224 15.72 8.09 -52.09
CA PHE A 224 15.50 9.54 -52.07
C PHE A 224 15.45 10.13 -50.64
N ASP A 225 16.50 10.90 -50.37
CA ASP A 225 16.52 12.09 -49.51
C ASP A 225 16.37 11.94 -47.98
N THR A 226 17.35 11.26 -47.38
CA THR A 226 17.72 11.45 -45.97
C THR A 226 18.37 12.82 -45.68
N SER A 227 18.47 13.72 -46.66
CA SER A 227 19.15 15.03 -46.54
C SER A 227 18.21 16.23 -46.40
N VAL A 228 16.90 16.06 -46.66
CA VAL A 228 15.86 17.10 -46.52
C VAL A 228 15.35 17.26 -45.08
N ILE A 229 15.60 16.27 -44.21
CA ILE A 229 15.32 16.39 -42.76
C ILE A 229 16.63 16.20 -41.97
N ARG A 230 17.57 17.12 -42.20
CA ARG A 230 18.73 17.34 -41.33
C ARG A 230 18.26 17.73 -39.92
N ASP A 231 19.10 17.48 -38.91
CA ASP A 231 18.97 18.19 -37.62
C ASP A 231 18.93 19.72 -37.93
N PRO A 232 17.88 20.47 -37.57
CA PRO A 232 17.65 21.85 -38.02
C PRO A 232 18.52 22.90 -37.28
N ILE A 233 19.76 22.49 -36.99
CA ILE A 233 20.83 23.19 -36.31
C ILE A 233 22.09 23.20 -37.21
N ALA A 234 22.18 22.29 -38.19
CA ALA A 234 23.42 22.02 -38.92
C ALA A 234 23.61 22.81 -40.23
N ASP A 235 22.53 23.28 -40.88
CA ASP A 235 22.60 23.96 -42.19
C ASP A 235 21.61 25.12 -42.33
N SER A 236 22.06 26.15 -43.07
CA SER A 236 21.50 27.50 -43.16
C SER A 236 21.56 28.31 -41.84
N GLY A 237 21.96 29.58 -41.93
CA GLY A 237 21.99 30.50 -40.77
C GLY A 237 20.61 30.97 -40.29
N THR A 238 19.54 30.31 -40.74
CA THR A 238 18.15 30.69 -40.50
C THR A 238 17.63 30.01 -39.23
N LEU A 239 17.76 30.70 -38.10
CA LEU A 239 17.29 30.20 -36.80
C LEU A 239 15.80 29.82 -36.85
N GLN A 240 15.51 28.56 -36.52
CA GLN A 240 14.15 28.01 -36.45
C GLN A 240 13.17 28.91 -35.68
N PRO A 241 11.89 29.00 -36.13
CA PRO A 241 10.85 29.74 -35.43
C PRO A 241 10.63 29.15 -34.03
N LEU A 242 10.29 30.01 -33.07
CA LEU A 242 10.13 29.61 -31.67
C LEU A 242 8.82 28.85 -31.46
N TRP A 243 8.87 27.74 -30.72
CA TRP A 243 7.67 27.00 -30.34
C TRP A 243 6.78 27.83 -29.38
N PRO A 244 5.45 27.62 -29.35
CA PRO A 244 4.55 28.35 -28.46
C PRO A 244 4.99 28.33 -26.99
N CYS A 245 5.44 27.17 -26.49
CA CYS A 245 5.96 27.03 -25.12
C CYS A 245 7.24 27.84 -24.85
N GLN A 246 8.09 28.06 -25.86
CA GLN A 246 9.27 28.92 -25.76
C GLN A 246 8.86 30.40 -25.73
N ILE A 247 7.86 30.77 -26.54
CA ILE A 247 7.28 32.12 -26.55
C ILE A 247 6.62 32.46 -25.20
N GLU A 248 5.84 31.53 -24.62
CA GLU A 248 5.28 31.70 -23.27
C GLU A 248 6.35 31.74 -22.18
N CYS A 249 7.41 30.93 -22.28
CA CYS A 249 8.55 31.03 -21.35
C CYS A 249 9.21 32.41 -21.42
N LEU A 250 9.45 32.95 -22.62
CA LEU A 250 10.02 34.30 -22.81
C LEU A 250 9.07 35.40 -22.29
N LYS A 251 7.75 35.25 -22.46
CA LYS A 251 6.74 36.15 -21.85
C LYS A 251 6.78 36.07 -20.32
N ALA A 252 6.91 34.88 -19.73
CA ALA A 252 7.02 34.70 -18.28
C ALA A 252 8.32 35.33 -17.74
N CYS A 253 9.46 35.16 -18.42
CA CYS A 253 10.74 35.78 -18.07
C CYS A 253 10.63 37.32 -18.03
N LYS A 254 9.96 37.92 -19.02
CA LYS A 254 9.65 39.36 -19.05
C LYS A 254 8.74 39.82 -17.90
N LYS A 255 7.83 38.96 -17.43
CA LYS A 255 6.96 39.21 -16.26
C LYS A 255 7.67 39.00 -14.90
N GLY A 256 8.93 38.55 -14.90
CA GLY A 256 9.73 38.37 -13.68
C GLY A 256 10.07 36.92 -13.31
N ALA A 257 9.65 35.91 -14.10
CA ALA A 257 10.00 34.51 -13.83
C ALA A 257 11.53 34.29 -13.91
N ARG A 258 12.10 33.56 -12.95
CA ARG A 258 13.53 33.24 -12.86
C ARG A 258 13.79 31.75 -12.65
N ILE A 259 12.94 31.03 -11.91
CA ILE A 259 13.01 29.58 -11.75
C ILE A 259 12.16 28.92 -12.84
N ILE A 260 12.82 28.27 -13.81
CA ILE A 260 12.20 27.81 -15.06
C ILE A 260 12.35 26.29 -15.17
N GLU A 261 11.24 25.57 -15.09
CA GLU A 261 11.18 24.15 -15.36
C GLU A 261 10.64 23.89 -16.76
N MET A 262 11.44 23.25 -17.61
CA MET A 262 11.06 22.91 -18.98
C MET A 262 11.56 21.51 -19.34
N ALA A 263 10.63 20.65 -19.77
CA ALA A 263 10.86 19.26 -20.12
C ALA A 263 12.13 19.04 -20.98
N CYS A 264 12.75 17.87 -20.82
CA CYS A 264 13.87 17.45 -21.67
C CYS A 264 13.51 17.65 -23.16
N SER A 265 14.46 18.22 -23.92
CA SER A 265 14.32 18.42 -25.37
C SER A 265 13.34 19.52 -25.83
N SER A 266 12.64 20.23 -24.93
CA SER A 266 11.76 21.38 -25.26
C SER A 266 12.49 22.67 -25.70
N GLY A 267 13.81 22.64 -25.85
CA GLY A 267 14.61 23.77 -26.37
C GLY A 267 15.03 24.83 -25.34
N LYS A 268 15.29 24.46 -24.08
CA LYS A 268 15.85 25.37 -23.04
C LYS A 268 17.00 26.26 -23.56
N THR A 269 17.98 25.67 -24.23
CA THR A 269 19.12 26.37 -24.86
C THR A 269 18.69 27.48 -25.83
N ARG A 270 17.61 27.28 -26.61
CA ARG A 270 17.04 28.27 -27.54
C ARG A 270 16.38 29.43 -26.77
N VAL A 271 15.71 29.15 -25.65
CA VAL A 271 15.14 30.18 -24.75
C VAL A 271 16.26 31.01 -24.10
N MET A 272 17.29 30.36 -23.56
CA MET A 272 18.45 31.03 -22.96
C MET A 272 19.16 31.95 -23.97
N TYR A 273 19.31 31.50 -25.22
CA TYR A 273 19.87 32.29 -26.32
C TYR A 273 18.98 33.50 -26.71
N GLU A 274 17.65 33.32 -26.74
CA GLU A 274 16.73 34.43 -26.99
C GLU A 274 16.56 35.39 -25.81
N LEU A 275 16.96 35.01 -24.59
CA LEU A 275 17.14 35.96 -23.49
C LEU A 275 18.48 36.70 -23.63
N SER A 276 19.59 36.00 -23.85
CA SER A 276 20.93 36.60 -23.91
C SER A 276 21.07 37.68 -24.99
N ARG A 277 20.42 37.49 -26.15
CA ARG A 277 20.32 38.50 -27.23
C ARG A 277 19.58 39.79 -26.86
N LYS A 278 18.91 39.83 -25.70
CA LYS A 278 18.10 40.96 -25.21
C LYS A 278 18.64 41.53 -23.88
N ALA A 279 19.64 40.86 -23.29
CA ALA A 279 20.38 41.34 -22.14
C ALA A 279 21.16 42.63 -22.48
N ARG A 280 21.50 43.41 -21.45
CA ARG A 280 22.36 44.60 -21.56
C ARG A 280 23.57 44.40 -20.65
N GLY A 281 24.79 44.46 -21.20
CA GLY A 281 26.01 44.12 -20.47
C GLY A 281 26.34 42.62 -20.50
N LYS A 282 27.44 42.22 -19.83
CA LYS A 282 28.02 40.87 -19.96
C LYS A 282 27.13 39.76 -19.40
N VAL A 283 27.03 38.68 -20.17
CA VAL A 283 26.22 37.49 -19.87
C VAL A 283 27.11 36.31 -19.46
N LEU A 284 26.67 35.52 -18.48
CA LEU A 284 27.25 34.22 -18.16
C LEU A 284 26.23 33.09 -18.36
N VAL A 285 26.64 32.02 -19.03
CA VAL A 285 25.94 30.74 -19.07
C VAL A 285 26.73 29.72 -18.25
N LEU A 286 26.09 29.07 -17.27
CA LEU A 286 26.67 27.98 -16.50
C LEU A 286 26.06 26.63 -16.89
N VAL A 287 26.93 25.64 -17.09
CA VAL A 287 26.56 24.25 -17.41
C VAL A 287 27.33 23.25 -16.54
N PRO A 288 26.77 22.08 -16.16
CA PRO A 288 27.45 21.15 -15.27
C PRO A 288 28.59 20.36 -15.95
N SER A 289 28.58 20.21 -17.27
CA SER A 289 29.55 19.37 -17.99
C SER A 289 30.11 19.97 -19.28
N HIS A 290 31.35 19.60 -19.60
CA HIS A 290 32.07 20.03 -20.81
C HIS A 290 31.39 19.57 -22.12
N VAL A 291 30.57 18.51 -22.08
CA VAL A 291 29.77 18.08 -23.24
C VAL A 291 28.63 19.06 -23.50
N LEU A 292 27.94 19.53 -22.45
CA LEU A 292 26.94 20.59 -22.57
C LEU A 292 27.58 21.92 -22.99
N LEU A 293 28.78 22.27 -22.47
CA LEU A 293 29.50 23.47 -22.90
C LEU A 293 29.70 23.50 -24.42
N ARG A 294 30.10 22.37 -25.04
CA ARG A 294 30.27 22.28 -26.50
C ARG A 294 28.94 22.41 -27.26
N GLN A 295 27.83 21.88 -26.73
CA GLN A 295 26.50 22.05 -27.32
C GLN A 295 25.97 23.48 -27.20
N PHE A 296 26.27 24.17 -26.10
CA PHE A 296 25.96 25.60 -25.98
C PHE A 296 26.84 26.44 -26.91
N ALA A 297 28.13 26.14 -27.05
CA ALA A 297 29.03 26.83 -27.98
C ALA A 297 28.57 26.74 -29.46
N GLN A 298 27.92 25.64 -29.85
CA GLN A 298 27.32 25.48 -31.19
C GLN A 298 26.12 26.41 -31.45
N VAL A 299 25.48 26.95 -30.41
CA VAL A 299 24.31 27.85 -30.52
C VAL A 299 24.68 29.30 -30.18
N PHE A 300 25.63 29.49 -29.27
CA PHE A 300 26.14 30.78 -28.80
C PHE A 300 27.52 31.02 -29.41
N HIS A 301 27.62 31.06 -30.74
CA HIS A 301 28.89 31.10 -31.48
C HIS A 301 29.80 32.30 -31.15
N SER A 302 29.26 33.36 -30.54
CA SER A 302 29.99 34.55 -30.10
C SER A 302 30.44 34.53 -28.62
N PHE A 303 30.15 33.46 -27.86
CA PHE A 303 30.45 33.39 -26.43
C PHE A 303 31.79 32.70 -26.17
N CYS A 304 32.61 33.27 -25.28
CA CYS A 304 33.87 32.66 -24.87
C CYS A 304 33.62 31.42 -24.01
N CYS A 305 34.24 30.30 -24.37
CA CYS A 305 34.19 29.06 -23.58
C CYS A 305 35.19 29.10 -22.42
N VAL A 306 34.80 28.59 -21.25
CA VAL A 306 35.60 28.53 -20.02
C VAL A 306 35.48 27.14 -19.39
N GLY A 307 36.62 26.46 -19.22
CA GLY A 307 36.68 25.09 -18.73
C GLY A 307 37.96 24.37 -19.14
N THR A 308 38.02 23.08 -18.82
CA THR A 308 39.14 22.19 -19.19
C THR A 308 39.43 22.26 -20.70
N GLY A 309 40.64 22.71 -21.07
CA GLY A 309 41.06 22.91 -22.46
C GLY A 309 40.74 24.30 -23.06
N TYR A 310 40.11 25.19 -22.29
CA TYR A 310 39.80 26.58 -22.69
C TYR A 310 40.35 27.65 -21.72
N ASN A 311 40.62 27.28 -20.46
CA ASN A 311 41.04 28.22 -19.40
C ASN A 311 42.27 29.07 -19.73
N ASP A 312 43.20 28.55 -20.55
CA ASP A 312 44.42 29.25 -20.94
C ASP A 312 44.20 30.31 -22.05
N LYS A 313 42.96 30.43 -22.55
CA LYS A 313 42.56 31.32 -23.67
C LYS A 313 41.21 32.01 -23.40
N ILE A 314 40.96 32.43 -22.16
CA ILE A 314 39.75 33.18 -21.80
C ILE A 314 39.83 34.59 -22.41
N HIS A 315 38.89 34.90 -23.30
CA HIS A 315 38.69 36.25 -23.84
C HIS A 315 37.86 37.09 -22.86
N TRP A 316 38.55 37.72 -21.91
CA TRP A 316 37.94 38.51 -20.82
C TRP A 316 37.00 39.63 -21.30
N ASP A 317 37.24 40.17 -22.49
CA ASP A 317 36.46 41.27 -23.06
C ASP A 317 35.14 40.84 -23.72
N ALA A 318 34.90 39.55 -23.93
CA ALA A 318 33.69 39.04 -24.59
C ALA A 318 32.39 39.46 -23.89
N ASP A 319 31.37 39.80 -24.68
CA ASP A 319 30.01 40.14 -24.20
C ASP A 319 29.30 38.96 -23.52
N GLY A 320 29.75 37.73 -23.79
CA GLY A 320 29.15 36.52 -23.25
C GLY A 320 30.18 35.42 -23.01
N LEU A 321 30.02 34.69 -21.90
CA LEU A 321 30.85 33.52 -21.57
C LEU A 321 29.98 32.29 -21.28
N ILE A 322 30.47 31.10 -21.61
CA ILE A 322 29.92 29.80 -21.21
C ILE A 322 30.96 29.09 -20.34
N ALA A 323 30.65 28.84 -19.07
CA ALA A 323 31.55 28.16 -18.15
C ALA A 323 30.98 26.83 -17.64
N VAL A 324 31.85 25.82 -17.52
CA VAL A 324 31.54 24.65 -16.69
C VAL A 324 31.57 25.03 -15.20
N TYR A 325 30.66 24.47 -14.40
CA TYR A 325 30.54 24.79 -12.96
C TYR A 325 31.89 24.78 -12.22
N ASN A 326 32.72 23.76 -12.44
CA ASN A 326 34.01 23.61 -11.76
C ASN A 326 35.03 24.70 -12.12
N SER A 327 34.82 25.47 -13.19
CA SER A 327 35.68 26.59 -13.61
C SER A 327 34.99 27.97 -13.47
N ALA A 328 33.75 28.03 -12.98
CA ALA A 328 33.03 29.29 -12.75
C ALA A 328 33.78 30.24 -11.79
N HIS A 329 34.56 29.69 -10.84
CA HIS A 329 35.38 30.46 -9.90
C HIS A 329 36.45 31.34 -10.56
N LEU A 330 36.90 31.00 -11.78
CA LEU A 330 37.83 31.84 -12.57
C LEU A 330 37.20 33.17 -13.01
N LEU A 331 35.87 33.26 -12.98
CA LEU A 331 35.10 34.43 -13.41
C LEU A 331 34.57 35.25 -12.22
N ALA A 332 34.94 34.90 -10.98
CA ALA A 332 34.40 35.50 -9.75
C ALA A 332 34.60 37.03 -9.66
N ASN A 333 35.63 37.57 -10.32
CA ASN A 333 35.95 39.00 -10.35
C ASN A 333 35.23 39.79 -11.46
N ILE A 334 34.39 39.13 -12.27
CA ILE A 334 33.63 39.77 -13.36
C ILE A 334 32.20 40.05 -12.89
N ALA A 335 31.74 41.29 -13.09
CA ALA A 335 30.34 41.64 -12.90
C ALA A 335 29.50 41.27 -14.13
N PHE A 336 28.48 40.44 -13.94
CA PHE A 336 27.53 40.04 -14.99
C PHE A 336 26.18 40.73 -14.81
N SER A 337 25.50 41.06 -15.91
CA SER A 337 24.12 41.54 -15.86
C SER A 337 23.13 40.38 -15.76
N GLU A 338 23.31 39.34 -16.57
CA GLU A 338 22.45 38.15 -16.58
C GLU A 338 23.26 36.85 -16.50
N LEU A 339 22.85 35.97 -15.58
CA LEU A 339 23.38 34.63 -15.37
C LEU A 339 22.29 33.60 -15.71
N TYR A 340 22.53 32.75 -16.71
CA TYR A 340 21.66 31.63 -17.06
C TYR A 340 22.30 30.30 -16.63
N VAL A 341 21.62 29.51 -15.81
CA VAL A 341 22.13 28.23 -15.28
C VAL A 341 21.32 27.08 -15.85
N ASP A 342 21.91 26.18 -16.64
CA ASP A 342 21.25 24.95 -17.11
C ASP A 342 21.49 23.76 -16.16
N GLU A 343 20.52 22.84 -16.12
CA GLU A 343 20.45 21.75 -15.13
C GLU A 343 20.63 22.24 -13.67
N ALA A 344 19.99 23.37 -13.36
CA ALA A 344 19.97 24.04 -12.04
C ALA A 344 19.26 23.26 -10.91
N HIS A 345 19.15 21.93 -11.06
CA HIS A 345 18.81 20.99 -9.99
C HIS A 345 20.03 20.52 -9.20
N HIS A 346 21.23 20.74 -9.75
CA HIS A 346 22.52 20.72 -9.07
C HIS A 346 22.67 21.98 -8.20
N ALA A 347 23.49 21.91 -7.14
CA ALA A 347 23.85 23.10 -6.36
C ALA A 347 24.86 23.96 -7.14
N LEU A 348 24.77 25.28 -7.03
CA LEU A 348 25.77 26.19 -7.58
C LEU A 348 27.13 25.99 -6.87
N PRO A 349 28.26 26.09 -7.61
CA PRO A 349 29.59 25.92 -7.05
C PRO A 349 29.96 27.07 -6.10
N GLN A 350 30.81 26.79 -5.11
CA GLN A 350 31.44 27.85 -4.31
C GLN A 350 32.33 28.71 -5.22
N GLY A 351 32.30 30.03 -5.01
CA GLY A 351 32.98 30.99 -5.90
C GLY A 351 32.25 31.26 -7.22
N CYS A 352 31.00 30.83 -7.40
CA CYS A 352 30.16 31.29 -8.51
C CYS A 352 30.08 32.84 -8.52
N PRO A 353 30.33 33.51 -9.66
CA PRO A 353 30.19 34.96 -9.75
C PRO A 353 28.74 35.40 -9.53
N ASN A 354 28.57 36.63 -9.02
CA ASN A 354 27.28 37.28 -8.86
C ASN A 354 26.84 37.96 -10.16
N ALA A 355 25.53 37.97 -10.40
CA ALA A 355 24.90 38.71 -11.50
C ALA A 355 23.71 39.53 -11.01
N LEU A 356 23.37 40.61 -11.74
CA LEU A 356 22.19 41.44 -11.41
C LEU A 356 20.88 40.67 -11.54
N GLN A 357 20.80 39.71 -12.46
CA GLN A 357 19.68 38.78 -12.63
C GLN A 357 20.21 37.35 -12.81
N THR A 358 19.59 36.38 -12.14
CA THR A 358 19.92 34.96 -12.26
C THR A 358 18.68 34.16 -12.65
N TYR A 359 18.82 33.31 -13.67
CA TYR A 359 17.77 32.43 -14.20
C TYR A 359 18.21 30.98 -14.06
N LEU A 360 17.34 30.14 -13.50
CA LEU A 360 17.61 28.75 -13.15
C LEU A 360 16.77 27.82 -14.04
N PHE A 361 17.38 27.26 -15.07
CA PHE A 361 16.75 26.33 -16.00
C PHE A 361 16.99 24.88 -15.56
N SER A 362 15.95 24.04 -15.57
CA SER A 362 16.08 22.60 -15.29
C SER A 362 15.00 21.79 -16.02
N ALA A 363 15.22 20.49 -16.21
CA ALA A 363 14.13 19.56 -16.54
C ALA A 363 13.24 19.24 -15.33
N THR A 364 13.79 19.36 -14.13
CA THR A 364 13.16 18.98 -12.86
C THR A 364 13.69 19.89 -11.75
N HIS A 365 12.87 20.74 -11.16
CA HIS A 365 13.31 21.65 -10.08
C HIS A 365 13.07 21.07 -8.68
N ARG A 366 13.88 21.51 -7.71
CA ARG A 366 13.67 21.19 -6.28
C ARG A 366 12.81 22.23 -5.57
N ALA A 367 12.86 23.47 -6.04
CA ALA A 367 11.98 24.55 -5.62
C ALA A 367 10.69 24.55 -6.48
N GLN A 368 9.68 25.31 -6.05
CA GLN A 368 8.54 25.62 -6.91
C GLN A 368 9.02 26.52 -8.08
N PRO A 369 8.76 26.17 -9.34
CA PRO A 369 9.15 27.00 -10.48
C PRO A 369 8.13 28.12 -10.74
N ASP A 370 8.61 29.25 -11.25
CA ASP A 370 7.80 30.39 -11.69
C ASP A 370 7.14 30.13 -13.05
N PHE A 371 7.79 29.30 -13.89
CA PHE A 371 7.27 28.80 -15.16
C PHE A 371 7.53 27.30 -15.27
N ARG A 372 6.49 26.52 -15.64
CA ARG A 372 6.55 25.07 -15.80
C ARG A 372 5.99 24.66 -17.16
N PHE A 373 6.81 23.96 -17.95
CA PHE A 373 6.40 23.20 -19.12
C PHE A 373 6.75 21.72 -18.90
N SER A 374 5.75 20.93 -18.52
CA SER A 374 5.90 19.53 -18.06
C SER A 374 6.15 18.54 -19.21
N MET A 375 6.50 17.29 -18.88
CA MET A 375 6.67 16.26 -19.90
C MET A 375 5.34 15.94 -20.61
N THR A 376 4.23 15.86 -19.86
CA THR A 376 2.86 15.82 -20.42
C THR A 376 2.65 16.92 -21.46
N ALA A 377 2.84 18.19 -21.08
CA ALA A 377 2.61 19.32 -21.98
C ALA A 377 3.52 19.27 -23.22
N SER A 378 4.78 18.83 -23.09
CA SER A 378 5.68 18.67 -24.24
C SER A 378 5.26 17.59 -25.24
N ILE A 379 4.54 16.56 -24.78
CA ILE A 379 3.98 15.51 -25.63
C ILE A 379 2.62 15.98 -26.22
N GLU A 380 1.82 16.66 -25.42
CA GLU A 380 0.52 17.20 -25.83
C GLU A 380 0.63 18.35 -26.84
N ASP A 381 1.67 19.18 -26.77
CA ASP A 381 2.00 20.17 -27.81
C ASP A 381 2.71 19.55 -29.02
N GLY A 382 3.02 18.25 -28.99
CA GLY A 382 3.75 17.55 -30.06
C GLY A 382 5.24 17.90 -30.17
N VAL A 383 5.81 18.58 -29.17
CA VAL A 383 7.23 19.00 -29.12
C VAL A 383 8.18 17.80 -28.99
N VAL A 384 7.71 16.69 -28.42
CA VAL A 384 8.42 15.39 -28.33
C VAL A 384 7.49 14.23 -28.70
N CYS A 385 8.05 13.05 -28.97
CA CYS A 385 7.27 11.83 -29.24
C CYS A 385 6.45 11.40 -28.02
N ASP A 386 5.25 10.86 -28.25
CA ASP A 386 4.52 10.10 -27.22
C ASP A 386 5.19 8.73 -26.98
N TYR A 387 4.85 8.07 -25.88
CA TYR A 387 5.47 6.80 -25.49
C TYR A 387 4.55 5.84 -24.74
N ASP A 388 4.89 4.55 -24.79
CA ASP A 388 4.33 3.51 -23.92
C ASP A 388 5.31 3.07 -22.83
N VAL A 389 4.76 2.49 -21.76
CA VAL A 389 5.53 1.89 -20.66
C VAL A 389 5.34 0.38 -20.69
N ILE A 390 6.45 -0.36 -20.73
CA ILE A 390 6.48 -1.81 -20.82
C ILE A 390 6.98 -2.39 -19.50
N ILE A 391 6.19 -3.30 -18.94
CA ILE A 391 6.48 -3.97 -17.67
C ILE A 391 6.75 -5.45 -17.97
N PRO A 392 8.02 -5.89 -17.99
CA PRO A 392 8.36 -7.29 -18.21
C PRO A 392 8.10 -8.11 -16.94
N ILE A 393 7.31 -9.18 -17.07
CA ILE A 393 7.02 -10.14 -16.00
C ILE A 393 7.83 -11.41 -16.26
N VAL A 394 8.50 -11.94 -15.24
CA VAL A 394 9.30 -13.18 -15.31
C VAL A 394 8.94 -14.16 -14.19
N THR A 395 9.17 -15.45 -14.44
CA THR A 395 8.93 -16.57 -13.49
C THR A 395 10.19 -17.41 -13.22
N ASP A 396 11.30 -17.05 -13.85
CA ASP A 396 12.56 -17.78 -13.90
C ASP A 396 13.74 -16.94 -13.33
N ARG A 397 14.90 -17.57 -13.19
CA ARG A 397 16.18 -16.88 -12.90
C ARG A 397 16.81 -16.41 -14.21
N GLY A 398 17.56 -15.31 -14.18
CA GLY A 398 18.18 -14.73 -15.38
C GLY A 398 17.33 -13.65 -16.05
N ALA A 399 16.82 -12.70 -15.26
CA ALA A 399 15.93 -11.63 -15.72
C ALA A 399 16.52 -10.83 -16.90
N HIS A 400 17.84 -10.60 -16.88
CA HIS A 400 18.60 -9.97 -17.97
C HIS A 400 18.50 -10.74 -19.30
N HIS A 401 18.50 -12.09 -19.25
CA HIS A 401 18.39 -12.94 -20.43
C HIS A 401 16.94 -12.95 -20.96
N CYS A 402 15.95 -12.95 -20.06
CA CYS A 402 14.55 -12.75 -20.43
C CYS A 402 14.30 -11.40 -21.12
N LEU A 403 14.93 -10.31 -20.63
CA LEU A 403 14.88 -8.98 -21.26
C LEU A 403 15.53 -8.97 -22.65
N ALA A 404 16.75 -9.49 -22.79
CA ALA A 404 17.45 -9.54 -24.08
C ALA A 404 16.72 -10.44 -25.09
N SER A 405 16.21 -11.59 -24.66
CA SER A 405 15.40 -12.49 -25.49
C SER A 405 14.05 -11.86 -25.87
N MET A 406 13.43 -11.06 -25.00
CA MET A 406 12.22 -10.30 -25.34
C MET A 406 12.46 -9.28 -26.47
N ILE A 407 13.64 -8.64 -26.49
CA ILE A 407 14.05 -7.71 -27.56
C ILE A 407 14.29 -8.50 -28.86
N GLN A 408 15.09 -9.57 -28.80
CA GLN A 408 15.41 -10.44 -29.94
C GLN A 408 14.14 -11.04 -30.59
N LYS A 409 13.20 -11.56 -29.79
CA LYS A 409 11.91 -12.10 -30.23
C LYS A 409 10.95 -11.04 -30.79
N ARG A 410 11.32 -9.75 -30.77
CA ARG A 410 10.53 -8.59 -31.24
C ARG A 410 11.34 -7.70 -32.20
N ALA A 411 12.04 -8.34 -33.13
CA ALA A 411 12.73 -7.71 -34.26
C ALA A 411 11.93 -6.56 -34.89
N GLY A 412 12.59 -5.45 -35.19
CA GLY A 412 11.98 -4.29 -35.85
C GLY A 412 11.05 -3.42 -34.99
N HIS A 413 10.64 -3.86 -33.79
CA HIS A 413 9.82 -3.09 -32.85
C HIS A 413 10.67 -2.26 -31.86
N PHE A 414 11.77 -2.83 -31.35
CA PHE A 414 12.73 -2.12 -30.50
C PHE A 414 14.04 -1.95 -31.27
N ARG A 415 14.16 -0.88 -32.07
CA ARG A 415 15.23 -0.80 -33.09
C ARG A 415 16.52 -0.26 -32.49
N ARG A 416 16.45 0.79 -31.68
CA ARG A 416 17.61 1.55 -31.19
C ARG A 416 17.47 1.80 -29.69
N VAL A 417 17.97 0.84 -28.90
CA VAL A 417 17.75 0.71 -27.45
C VAL A 417 18.88 1.35 -26.64
N LEU A 418 18.55 2.28 -25.73
CA LEU A 418 19.48 2.77 -24.70
C LEU A 418 19.26 1.98 -23.40
N ALA A 419 20.24 1.17 -23.01
CA ALA A 419 20.16 0.28 -21.85
C ALA A 419 20.92 0.84 -20.64
N PHE A 420 20.20 1.18 -19.58
CA PHE A 420 20.73 1.85 -18.38
C PHE A 420 20.98 0.85 -17.24
N CYS A 421 22.25 0.57 -16.95
CA CYS A 421 22.69 -0.22 -15.79
C CYS A 421 23.18 0.68 -14.65
N ASN A 422 23.21 0.17 -13.41
CA ASN A 422 23.74 0.87 -12.25
C ASN A 422 25.25 0.65 -12.06
N THR A 423 25.81 -0.45 -12.59
CA THR A 423 27.23 -0.80 -12.44
C THR A 423 27.90 -1.19 -13.75
N VAL A 424 29.19 -0.87 -13.90
CA VAL A 424 29.98 -1.15 -15.12
C VAL A 424 30.17 -2.65 -15.35
N SER A 425 30.20 -3.45 -14.29
CA SER A 425 30.25 -4.92 -14.39
C SER A 425 28.96 -5.49 -14.97
N GLN A 426 27.78 -5.08 -14.49
CA GLN A 426 26.50 -5.52 -15.07
C GLN A 426 26.31 -4.98 -16.49
N ALA A 427 26.78 -3.76 -16.79
CA ALA A 427 26.74 -3.21 -18.15
C ALA A 427 27.53 -4.04 -19.17
N LYS A 428 28.74 -4.50 -18.81
CA LYS A 428 29.52 -5.43 -19.62
C LYS A 428 28.86 -6.81 -19.74
N ARG A 429 28.44 -7.41 -18.61
CA ARG A 429 27.74 -8.71 -18.59
C ARG A 429 26.50 -8.70 -19.51
N PHE A 430 25.69 -7.64 -19.46
CA PHE A 430 24.52 -7.50 -20.33
C PHE A 430 24.89 -7.29 -21.81
N GLN A 431 25.91 -6.47 -22.11
CA GLN A 431 26.40 -6.27 -23.48
C GLN A 431 26.90 -7.59 -24.12
N GLN A 432 27.58 -8.45 -23.36
CA GLN A 432 28.02 -9.77 -23.85
C GLN A 432 26.81 -10.68 -24.13
N MET A 433 25.91 -10.83 -23.15
CA MET A 433 24.68 -11.63 -23.28
C MET A 433 23.78 -11.21 -24.46
N VAL A 434 23.73 -9.91 -24.77
CA VAL A 434 22.98 -9.38 -25.92
C VAL A 434 23.66 -9.72 -27.25
N GLN A 435 25.00 -9.73 -27.31
CA GLN A 435 25.76 -10.18 -28.48
C GLN A 435 25.65 -11.69 -28.71
N GLU A 436 25.66 -12.49 -27.64
CA GLU A 436 25.44 -13.95 -27.67
C GLU A 436 24.06 -14.31 -28.23
N LEU A 437 23.03 -13.52 -27.91
CA LEU A 437 21.69 -13.59 -28.52
C LEU A 437 21.63 -13.02 -29.95
N GLY A 438 22.77 -12.76 -30.58
CA GLY A 438 22.87 -12.36 -31.99
C GLY A 438 22.50 -10.90 -32.28
N LEU A 439 22.18 -10.07 -31.27
CA LEU A 439 21.89 -8.65 -31.46
C LEU A 439 23.18 -7.81 -31.65
N ALA A 440 23.03 -6.53 -32.01
CA ALA A 440 24.15 -5.60 -32.02
C ALA A 440 24.18 -4.89 -30.66
N ALA A 441 25.31 -4.93 -29.96
CA ALA A 441 25.46 -4.18 -28.72
C ALA A 441 26.85 -3.60 -28.50
N TRP A 442 26.87 -2.44 -27.87
CA TRP A 442 28.04 -1.68 -27.49
C TRP A 442 27.90 -1.19 -26.04
N HIS A 443 29.00 -0.75 -25.43
CA HIS A 443 29.00 -0.26 -24.05
C HIS A 443 29.88 0.98 -23.87
N ILE A 444 29.35 2.00 -23.19
CA ILE A 444 30.04 3.26 -22.87
C ILE A 444 30.00 3.52 -21.35
N ASN A 445 31.16 3.82 -20.77
CA ASN A 445 31.29 4.22 -19.36
C ASN A 445 32.16 5.48 -19.21
N GLY A 446 32.32 5.97 -17.98
CA GLY A 446 33.08 7.21 -17.70
C GLY A 446 34.53 7.19 -18.21
N ASN A 447 35.12 6.00 -18.34
CA ASN A 447 36.50 5.81 -18.81
C ASN A 447 36.59 5.65 -20.34
N THR A 448 35.46 5.60 -21.07
CA THR A 448 35.45 5.52 -22.54
C THR A 448 35.90 6.85 -23.16
N PRO A 449 37.00 6.89 -23.94
CA PRO A 449 37.52 8.12 -24.56
C PRO A 449 36.51 8.83 -25.46
N ALA A 450 36.67 10.13 -25.66
CA ALA A 450 35.75 10.95 -26.44
C ALA A 450 35.66 10.50 -27.92
N SER A 451 36.78 10.13 -28.55
CA SER A 451 36.80 9.60 -29.92
C SER A 451 35.99 8.30 -30.04
N THR A 452 36.33 7.29 -29.23
CA THR A 452 35.61 6.00 -29.13
C THR A 452 34.12 6.20 -28.84
N ARG A 453 33.76 7.19 -28.01
CA ARG A 453 32.38 7.52 -27.70
C ARG A 453 31.59 8.00 -28.92
N HIS A 454 32.17 8.87 -29.75
CA HIS A 454 31.52 9.30 -31.00
C HIS A 454 31.42 8.16 -32.01
N GLN A 455 32.47 7.35 -32.16
CA GLN A 455 32.45 6.15 -33.01
C GLN A 455 31.31 5.21 -32.61
N VAL A 456 31.23 4.80 -31.35
CA VAL A 456 30.19 3.88 -30.86
C VAL A 456 28.77 4.47 -31.01
N ILE A 457 28.60 5.78 -30.79
CA ILE A 457 27.30 6.44 -31.02
C ILE A 457 26.95 6.46 -32.52
N SER A 458 27.92 6.64 -33.41
CA SER A 458 27.73 6.59 -34.86
C SER A 458 27.36 5.18 -35.34
N GLU A 459 28.10 4.14 -34.90
CA GLU A 459 27.81 2.73 -35.21
C GLU A 459 26.42 2.31 -34.72
N PHE A 460 26.06 2.64 -33.47
CA PHE A 460 24.71 2.43 -32.93
C PHE A 460 23.64 3.13 -33.77
N SER A 461 23.91 4.35 -34.23
CA SER A 461 22.97 5.20 -34.97
C SER A 461 22.77 4.81 -36.43
N GLY A 462 23.64 3.95 -36.98
CA GLY A 462 23.64 3.58 -38.40
C GLY A 462 22.45 2.72 -38.84
N ALA A 463 22.59 2.13 -40.03
CA ALA A 463 21.61 1.23 -40.61
C ALA A 463 21.38 -0.01 -39.71
N LEU A 464 20.13 -0.45 -39.58
CA LEU A 464 19.74 -1.51 -38.65
C LEU A 464 20.10 -2.91 -39.18
N THR A 465 21.36 -3.29 -39.03
CA THR A 465 21.90 -4.57 -39.55
C THR A 465 21.26 -5.79 -38.86
N LYS A 466 21.07 -5.71 -37.53
CA LYS A 466 20.58 -6.78 -36.66
C LYS A 466 19.22 -6.43 -36.05
N PRO A 467 18.43 -7.40 -35.53
CA PRO A 467 17.06 -7.18 -35.06
C PRO A 467 16.83 -6.02 -34.08
N ALA A 468 17.88 -5.64 -33.33
CA ALA A 468 17.97 -4.44 -32.52
C ALA A 468 19.44 -4.01 -32.39
N HIS A 469 19.66 -2.69 -32.29
CA HIS A 469 20.91 -2.07 -31.82
C HIS A 469 20.75 -1.67 -30.35
N VAL A 470 21.72 -2.01 -29.49
CA VAL A 470 21.63 -1.80 -28.03
C VAL A 470 22.89 -1.10 -27.50
N LEU A 471 22.73 0.12 -26.96
CA LEU A 471 23.81 0.88 -26.35
C LEU A 471 23.69 0.84 -24.82
N VAL A 472 24.59 0.08 -24.18
CA VAL A 472 24.60 -0.09 -22.73
C VAL A 472 25.43 1.00 -22.05
N THR A 473 24.88 1.63 -21.01
CA THR A 473 25.44 2.84 -20.39
C THR A 473 25.37 2.81 -18.87
N VAL A 474 26.42 3.35 -18.24
CA VAL A 474 26.44 3.67 -16.81
C VAL A 474 26.75 5.16 -16.65
N GLN A 475 25.73 5.94 -16.32
CA GLN A 475 25.74 7.39 -16.05
C GLN A 475 26.15 8.32 -17.21
N VAL A 476 26.95 7.88 -18.19
CA VAL A 476 27.49 8.76 -19.27
C VAL A 476 26.40 9.44 -20.10
N LEU A 477 25.33 8.72 -20.46
CA LEU A 477 24.25 9.25 -21.30
C LEU A 477 23.21 10.09 -20.52
N GLY A 478 23.44 10.38 -19.23
CA GLY A 478 22.53 11.19 -18.41
C GLY A 478 22.46 12.65 -18.87
N GLU A 479 23.63 13.25 -19.14
CA GLU A 479 23.80 14.65 -19.52
C GLU A 479 24.48 14.78 -20.90
N GLY A 480 24.25 15.89 -21.61
CA GLY A 480 25.02 16.29 -22.79
C GLY A 480 24.95 15.43 -24.07
N VAL A 481 24.37 14.22 -24.09
CA VAL A 481 24.34 13.41 -25.32
C VAL A 481 23.03 13.59 -26.11
N ASN A 482 23.12 13.67 -27.44
CA ASN A 482 22.00 13.67 -28.39
C ASN A 482 22.03 12.39 -29.24
N ILE A 483 20.94 11.62 -29.24
CA ILE A 483 20.74 10.42 -30.07
C ILE A 483 19.25 10.39 -30.47
N PRO A 484 18.82 11.17 -31.49
CA PRO A 484 17.39 11.34 -31.80
C PRO A 484 16.71 10.05 -32.23
N ASN A 485 17.41 9.21 -32.99
CA ASN A 485 16.93 7.94 -33.54
C ASN A 485 16.75 6.82 -32.48
N ALA A 486 17.20 7.00 -31.23
CA ALA A 486 16.95 6.06 -30.16
C ALA A 486 15.44 5.98 -29.86
N ASP A 487 14.85 4.78 -29.89
CA ASP A 487 13.41 4.58 -29.74
C ASP A 487 13.00 3.90 -28.43
N THR A 488 13.94 3.25 -27.74
CA THR A 488 13.66 2.43 -26.57
C THR A 488 14.55 2.80 -25.39
N CYS A 489 13.96 3.25 -24.29
CA CYS A 489 14.62 3.44 -23.00
C CYS A 489 14.46 2.17 -22.17
N LEU A 490 15.55 1.43 -21.93
CA LEU A 490 15.55 0.18 -21.18
C LEU A 490 16.27 0.36 -19.84
N PHE A 491 15.56 0.15 -18.73
CA PHE A 491 16.16 0.08 -17.41
C PHE A 491 16.47 -1.39 -17.06
N ILE A 492 17.76 -1.71 -16.89
CA ILE A 492 18.21 -3.07 -16.56
C ILE A 492 18.11 -3.32 -15.04
N GLU A 493 18.49 -2.32 -14.25
CA GLU A 493 18.42 -2.34 -12.78
C GLU A 493 17.53 -1.17 -12.29
N PRO A 494 16.79 -1.32 -11.18
CA PRO A 494 15.97 -0.23 -10.64
C PRO A 494 16.80 0.97 -10.20
N ARG A 495 16.26 2.18 -10.38
CA ARG A 495 16.91 3.47 -10.08
C ARG A 495 16.09 4.27 -9.07
N GLY A 496 16.75 4.77 -8.03
CA GLY A 496 16.09 5.51 -6.94
C GLY A 496 15.94 7.03 -7.15
N SER A 497 16.54 7.60 -8.20
CA SER A 497 16.60 9.04 -8.47
C SER A 497 15.59 9.46 -9.55
N TYR A 498 14.61 10.27 -9.17
CA TYR A 498 13.61 10.88 -10.05
C TYR A 498 14.25 11.53 -11.29
N ILE A 499 15.24 12.41 -11.05
CA ILE A 499 15.93 13.18 -12.09
C ILE A 499 16.58 12.27 -13.12
N SER A 500 17.30 11.24 -12.68
CA SER A 500 17.97 10.29 -13.59
C SER A 500 17.00 9.46 -14.43
N VAL A 501 15.77 9.22 -13.97
CA VAL A 501 14.76 8.46 -14.73
C VAL A 501 14.10 9.38 -15.76
N VAL A 502 13.69 10.59 -15.36
CA VAL A 502 13.06 11.57 -16.26
C VAL A 502 14.04 12.05 -17.34
N GLN A 503 15.31 12.30 -17.00
CA GLN A 503 16.35 12.60 -17.99
C GLN A 503 16.56 11.43 -18.97
N ALA A 504 16.64 10.18 -18.49
CA ALA A 504 16.87 9.00 -19.33
C ALA A 504 15.73 8.79 -20.35
N VAL A 505 14.48 8.83 -19.89
CA VAL A 505 13.30 8.76 -20.79
C VAL A 505 13.31 9.93 -21.76
N GLY A 506 13.56 11.16 -21.28
CA GLY A 506 13.60 12.38 -22.08
C GLY A 506 14.71 12.46 -23.15
N ARG A 507 15.69 11.54 -23.16
CA ARG A 507 16.61 11.35 -24.30
C ARG A 507 15.91 10.66 -25.47
N VAL A 508 15.08 9.66 -25.17
CA VAL A 508 14.40 8.78 -26.14
C VAL A 508 13.13 9.41 -26.72
N LEU A 509 12.52 10.41 -26.07
CA LEU A 509 11.36 11.12 -26.61
C LEU A 509 11.68 12.14 -27.73
N ARG A 510 12.95 12.36 -28.09
CA ARG A 510 13.33 13.30 -29.17
C ARG A 510 12.75 12.86 -30.51
N HIS A 511 12.18 13.76 -31.32
CA HIS A 511 11.69 13.39 -32.65
C HIS A 511 12.81 12.88 -33.56
N HIS A 512 12.47 11.92 -34.43
CA HIS A 512 13.32 11.41 -35.50
C HIS A 512 12.43 10.94 -36.66
N VAL A 513 12.92 11.02 -37.89
CA VAL A 513 12.11 10.81 -39.11
C VAL A 513 11.42 9.44 -39.16
N SER A 514 12.11 8.37 -38.76
CA SER A 514 11.57 7.01 -38.69
C SER A 514 11.07 6.61 -37.30
N LYS A 515 10.73 7.57 -36.44
CA LYS A 515 10.23 7.27 -35.07
C LYS A 515 8.84 7.86 -34.83
N PRO A 516 7.77 7.10 -35.07
CA PRO A 516 6.41 7.52 -34.73
C PRO A 516 6.15 7.53 -33.21
N LEU A 517 6.79 6.61 -32.47
CA LEU A 517 6.55 6.33 -31.06
C LEU A 517 7.87 5.98 -30.32
N ALA A 518 7.92 6.22 -29.01
CA ALA A 518 8.99 5.75 -28.11
C ALA A 518 8.49 4.67 -27.10
N HIS A 519 9.42 3.88 -26.57
CA HIS A 519 9.16 2.79 -25.62
C HIS A 519 9.96 2.97 -24.33
N VAL A 520 9.35 2.72 -23.17
CA VAL A 520 10.01 2.74 -21.86
C VAL A 520 9.88 1.37 -21.20
N ILE A 521 10.91 0.54 -21.30
CA ILE A 521 10.96 -0.80 -20.71
C ILE A 521 11.52 -0.70 -19.28
N LEU A 522 10.71 -1.10 -18.30
CA LEU A 522 11.11 -1.21 -16.89
C LEU A 522 11.94 -2.48 -16.64
N PRO A 523 12.68 -2.58 -15.53
CA PRO A 523 13.36 -3.82 -15.16
C PRO A 523 12.35 -4.97 -14.94
N ALA A 524 12.81 -6.21 -15.09
CA ALA A 524 11.95 -7.38 -14.96
C ALA A 524 11.40 -7.58 -13.54
N VAL A 525 10.12 -7.92 -13.44
CA VAL A 525 9.40 -8.14 -12.17
C VAL A 525 9.17 -9.63 -11.98
N SER A 526 9.70 -10.18 -10.88
CA SER A 526 9.52 -11.60 -10.51
C SER A 526 8.15 -11.86 -9.88
N MET A 527 7.42 -12.83 -10.41
CA MET A 527 6.07 -13.16 -9.95
C MET A 527 6.03 -13.72 -8.52
N ASP A 528 7.03 -14.53 -8.12
CA ASP A 528 7.16 -15.08 -6.76
C ASP A 528 7.13 -13.96 -5.71
N TYR A 529 7.85 -12.87 -6.00
CA TYR A 529 7.89 -11.70 -5.13
C TYR A 529 6.52 -11.03 -5.02
N MET A 530 5.77 -10.90 -6.12
CA MET A 530 4.41 -10.35 -6.11
C MET A 530 3.46 -11.18 -5.26
N MET A 531 3.36 -12.49 -5.54
CA MET A 531 2.41 -13.39 -4.87
C MET A 531 2.67 -13.49 -3.36
N SER A 532 3.94 -13.41 -2.94
CA SER A 532 4.31 -13.35 -1.52
C SER A 532 3.69 -12.15 -0.77
N ARG A 533 3.54 -10.99 -1.44
CA ARG A 533 2.96 -9.77 -0.86
C ARG A 533 1.45 -9.73 -0.96
N THR A 534 0.84 -10.32 -2.00
CA THR A 534 -0.63 -10.46 -2.11
C THR A 534 -1.18 -11.30 -0.95
N SER A 535 -0.47 -12.38 -0.57
CA SER A 535 -0.77 -13.17 0.63
C SER A 535 -0.76 -12.31 1.91
N MET A 536 0.24 -11.43 2.08
CA MET A 536 0.38 -10.55 3.25
C MET A 536 -0.55 -9.32 3.28
N ARG A 537 -1.31 -9.04 2.21
CA ARG A 537 -2.33 -7.96 2.20
C ARG A 537 -3.65 -8.36 2.87
N ARG A 538 -3.89 -9.65 3.17
CA ARG A 538 -4.96 -10.05 4.11
C ARG A 538 -4.54 -9.66 5.53
N THR A 539 -5.43 -9.00 6.28
CA THR A 539 -5.11 -8.27 7.52
C THR A 539 -4.49 -9.16 8.62
N PRO A 540 -3.25 -8.88 9.09
CA PRO A 540 -2.64 -9.63 10.18
C PRO A 540 -3.19 -9.20 11.54
N SER A 541 -4.20 -9.91 12.03
CA SER A 541 -4.74 -9.73 13.39
C SER A 541 -3.77 -10.29 14.45
N SER A 542 -2.90 -9.42 14.96
CA SER A 542 -2.20 -9.53 16.25
C SER A 542 -1.47 -10.84 16.58
N ARG A 543 -0.13 -10.81 16.44
CA ARG A 543 0.75 -11.34 17.50
C ARG A 543 2.07 -10.56 17.57
N ARG A 544 2.55 -10.34 18.80
CA ARG A 544 3.93 -9.92 19.10
C ARG A 544 4.58 -11.06 19.89
N GLY A 545 5.77 -11.47 19.49
CA GLY A 545 6.68 -12.35 20.21
C GLY A 545 8.07 -12.14 19.61
N THR A 546 8.96 -11.42 20.30
CA THR A 546 9.99 -11.97 21.21
C THR A 546 11.07 -12.74 20.48
N LYS A 547 12.26 -12.14 20.40
CA LYS A 547 13.50 -12.83 20.02
C LYS A 547 13.94 -13.75 21.16
N SER A 548 14.39 -14.95 20.82
CA SER A 548 15.40 -15.69 21.56
C SER A 548 16.45 -16.17 20.56
N SER A 549 17.70 -16.31 21.00
CA SER A 549 18.85 -16.59 20.15
C SER A 549 19.67 -17.74 20.72
N THR A 550 19.96 -18.75 19.90
CA THR A 550 21.02 -19.72 20.16
C THR A 550 21.58 -20.27 18.84
N GLN A 551 22.76 -20.90 18.90
CA GLN A 551 23.62 -21.20 17.76
C GLN A 551 22.97 -22.03 16.64
N PHE A 552 23.22 -21.60 15.40
CA PHE A 552 23.50 -22.47 14.24
C PHE A 552 24.50 -21.75 13.33
N GLY A 553 25.78 -21.80 13.72
CA GLY A 553 26.85 -22.01 12.76
C GLY A 553 26.98 -23.52 12.49
N GLU A 554 27.66 -23.98 11.43
CA GLU A 554 28.61 -23.22 10.61
C GLU A 554 28.32 -23.25 9.09
N ASP A 555 27.42 -24.10 8.59
CA ASP A 555 27.14 -24.37 7.16
C ASP A 555 26.51 -23.20 6.34
N LEU A 556 26.47 -22.00 6.90
CA LEU A 556 25.82 -20.82 6.31
C LEU A 556 26.81 -19.82 5.67
N SER A 557 28.01 -20.27 5.30
CA SER A 557 28.99 -19.51 4.51
C SER A 557 28.69 -19.63 3.00
N HIS A 558 28.84 -20.83 2.45
CA HIS A 558 28.73 -21.09 1.00
C HIS A 558 27.34 -20.75 0.42
N LEU A 559 26.25 -21.10 1.12
CA LEU A 559 24.88 -20.85 0.65
C LEU A 559 24.46 -19.37 0.68
N LYS A 560 25.23 -18.46 1.32
CA LYS A 560 24.92 -17.02 1.35
C LYS A 560 25.45 -16.26 0.13
N GLN A 561 26.58 -16.65 -0.45
CA GLN A 561 27.14 -15.95 -1.61
C GLN A 561 26.24 -16.12 -2.86
N VAL A 562 25.85 -17.36 -3.18
CA VAL A 562 25.02 -17.70 -4.37
C VAL A 562 23.63 -17.02 -4.34
N ASN A 563 23.07 -16.82 -3.15
CA ASN A 563 21.77 -16.16 -2.96
C ASN A 563 21.84 -14.62 -2.91
N PHE A 564 23.03 -14.00 -3.05
CA PHE A 564 23.17 -12.54 -2.96
C PHE A 564 23.27 -11.84 -4.32
N GLU A 565 23.89 -12.44 -5.33
CA GLU A 565 23.89 -11.90 -6.70
C GLU A 565 22.49 -12.00 -7.34
N SER A 566 21.85 -13.16 -7.22
CA SER A 566 20.50 -13.45 -7.73
C SER A 566 19.38 -12.59 -7.11
N ARG A 567 19.68 -11.82 -6.06
CA ARG A 567 18.78 -10.81 -5.45
C ARG A 567 18.80 -9.43 -6.12
N ARG A 568 19.69 -9.17 -7.10
CA ARG A 568 19.80 -7.85 -7.77
C ARG A 568 19.16 -7.75 -9.15
N GLU A 569 18.89 -8.87 -9.82
CA GLU A 569 18.41 -8.87 -11.22
C GLU A 569 16.91 -8.64 -11.37
N ASN A 570 16.12 -8.92 -10.33
CA ASN A 570 14.67 -8.82 -10.33
C ASN A 570 14.21 -7.63 -9.49
N MET A 571 13.36 -6.78 -10.07
CA MET A 571 12.78 -5.63 -9.38
C MET A 571 11.69 -6.06 -8.40
N THR A 572 11.76 -5.55 -7.17
CA THR A 572 10.72 -5.77 -6.15
C THR A 572 9.49 -4.92 -6.44
N THR A 573 8.30 -5.29 -5.93
CA THR A 573 7.12 -4.41 -6.13
C THR A 573 7.30 -3.04 -5.49
N GLY A 574 8.05 -2.90 -4.38
CA GLY A 574 8.32 -1.58 -3.79
C GLY A 574 9.18 -0.67 -4.67
N GLU A 575 9.96 -1.25 -5.59
CA GLU A 575 10.72 -0.52 -6.60
C GLU A 575 9.87 -0.25 -7.85
N LEU A 576 9.04 -1.21 -8.29
CA LEU A 576 8.04 -1.01 -9.36
C LEU A 576 7.12 0.17 -9.03
N GLU A 577 6.51 0.14 -7.84
CA GLU A 577 5.64 1.20 -7.31
C GLU A 577 6.33 2.56 -7.36
N ARG A 578 7.57 2.63 -6.85
CA ARG A 578 8.39 3.85 -6.86
C ARG A 578 8.68 4.33 -8.29
N PHE A 579 8.95 3.42 -9.22
CA PHE A 579 9.24 3.77 -10.61
C PHE A 579 8.01 4.32 -11.33
N LEU A 580 6.84 3.71 -11.09
CA LEU A 580 5.57 4.21 -11.61
C LEU A 580 5.22 5.57 -10.97
N THR A 581 5.40 5.78 -9.66
CA THR A 581 5.23 7.10 -9.03
C THR A 581 6.14 8.16 -9.67
N ILE A 582 7.42 7.83 -9.94
CA ILE A 582 8.36 8.74 -10.60
C ILE A 582 7.88 9.12 -12.02
N LEU A 583 7.39 8.14 -12.79
CA LEU A 583 6.90 8.40 -14.15
C LEU A 583 5.56 9.16 -14.16
N SER A 584 4.60 8.81 -13.30
CA SER A 584 3.33 9.55 -13.15
C SER A 584 3.51 10.99 -12.68
N GLN A 585 4.59 11.30 -11.93
CA GLN A 585 4.93 12.67 -11.52
C GLN A 585 5.54 13.51 -12.66
N ALA A 586 6.15 12.87 -13.65
CA ALA A 586 6.65 13.54 -14.84
C ALA A 586 5.59 13.66 -15.94
N ASP A 587 4.79 12.60 -16.12
CA ASP A 587 3.65 12.55 -17.04
C ASP A 587 2.38 11.99 -16.38
N VAL A 588 1.45 12.89 -16.04
CA VAL A 588 0.24 12.57 -15.26
C VAL A 588 -0.68 11.56 -15.95
N ARG A 589 -0.64 11.50 -17.29
CA ARG A 589 -1.44 10.58 -18.12
C ARG A 589 -1.21 9.10 -17.77
N LEU A 590 -0.02 8.76 -17.25
CA LEU A 590 0.27 7.42 -16.76
C LEU A 590 -0.54 7.04 -15.51
N GLN A 591 -0.90 7.99 -14.66
CA GLN A 591 -1.73 7.73 -13.48
C GLN A 591 -3.13 7.28 -13.91
N ASP A 592 -3.74 7.95 -14.90
CA ASP A 592 -5.04 7.57 -15.46
C ASP A 592 -5.00 6.24 -16.21
N ALA A 593 -3.94 5.98 -16.98
CA ALA A 593 -3.73 4.67 -17.61
C ALA A 593 -3.65 3.54 -16.56
N ILE A 594 -2.94 3.75 -15.44
CA ILE A 594 -2.84 2.74 -14.36
C ILE A 594 -4.17 2.58 -13.61
N ARG A 595 -4.91 3.67 -13.34
CA ARG A 595 -6.29 3.61 -12.79
C ARG A 595 -7.21 2.76 -13.66
N ALA A 596 -7.09 2.88 -14.99
CA ALA A 596 -7.82 2.10 -15.99
C ALA A 596 -7.22 0.69 -16.25
N GLY A 597 -6.57 0.08 -15.24
CA GLY A 597 -6.00 -1.28 -15.35
C GLY A 597 -4.80 -1.42 -16.29
N GLY A 598 -4.24 -0.30 -16.78
CA GLY A 598 -3.11 -0.24 -17.72
C GLY A 598 -3.51 -0.22 -19.20
N HIS A 599 -4.80 -0.18 -19.54
CA HIS A 599 -5.24 -0.21 -20.94
C HIS A 599 -4.65 0.95 -21.77
N GLY A 600 -4.34 0.67 -23.05
CA GLY A 600 -3.61 1.58 -23.93
C GLY A 600 -2.10 1.64 -23.63
N ARG A 601 -1.70 2.42 -22.62
CA ARG A 601 -0.33 2.95 -22.43
C ARG A 601 0.62 2.08 -21.60
N VAL A 602 0.11 1.17 -20.76
CA VAL A 602 0.93 0.32 -19.88
C VAL A 602 0.84 -1.15 -20.30
N ARG A 603 1.92 -1.65 -20.92
CA ARG A 603 1.95 -2.98 -21.54
C ARG A 603 2.72 -3.97 -20.68
N PHE A 604 2.01 -4.92 -20.09
CA PHE A 604 2.61 -6.11 -19.50
C PHE A 604 3.09 -7.04 -20.62
N ILE A 605 4.37 -7.40 -20.60
CA ILE A 605 4.93 -8.42 -21.48
C ILE A 605 5.47 -9.54 -20.60
N TYR A 606 4.90 -10.73 -20.72
CA TYR A 606 5.44 -11.89 -20.05
C TYR A 606 6.63 -12.44 -20.84
N ALA A 607 7.79 -12.51 -20.20
CA ALA A 607 9.04 -12.98 -20.78
C ALA A 607 9.42 -14.33 -20.15
N ARG A 608 9.66 -15.32 -21.02
CA ARG A 608 10.19 -16.64 -20.66
C ARG A 608 11.38 -16.98 -21.53
N LEU A 609 12.25 -17.82 -20.98
CA LEU A 609 13.24 -18.54 -21.77
C LEU A 609 12.55 -19.63 -22.61
N ASP A 610 11.87 -20.58 -21.95
CA ASP A 610 11.26 -21.76 -22.57
C ASP A 610 9.76 -21.64 -22.90
N ALA A 611 9.36 -22.33 -23.97
CA ALA A 611 7.97 -22.43 -24.43
C ALA A 611 7.17 -23.61 -23.80
N SER A 612 7.81 -24.46 -23.01
CA SER A 612 7.30 -25.79 -22.59
C SER A 612 6.34 -25.80 -21.40
N ILE A 613 6.23 -24.70 -20.62
CA ILE A 613 5.46 -24.67 -19.37
C ILE A 613 3.99 -24.26 -19.62
N SER A 614 3.04 -25.13 -19.26
CA SER A 614 1.61 -25.03 -19.59
C SER A 614 0.79 -23.99 -18.78
N CYS A 615 1.42 -23.15 -17.95
CA CYS A 615 0.73 -22.08 -17.24
C CYS A 615 0.38 -20.91 -18.19
N SER A 616 -0.89 -20.54 -18.28
CA SER A 616 -1.40 -19.50 -19.17
C SER A 616 -0.94 -18.08 -18.72
N PRO A 617 -0.29 -17.29 -19.60
CA PRO A 617 0.20 -15.94 -19.24
C PRO A 617 -0.89 -14.97 -18.77
N GLU A 618 -2.13 -15.19 -19.19
CA GLU A 618 -3.26 -14.26 -19.01
C GLU A 618 -3.66 -14.09 -17.53
N HIS A 619 -3.69 -15.18 -16.75
CA HIS A 619 -3.97 -15.13 -15.31
C HIS A 619 -2.88 -14.39 -14.52
N LEU A 620 -1.61 -14.53 -14.96
CA LEU A 620 -0.48 -13.83 -14.34
C LEU A 620 -0.56 -12.32 -14.63
N ILE A 621 -0.78 -11.95 -15.89
CA ILE A 621 -0.94 -10.55 -16.31
C ILE A 621 -2.13 -9.90 -15.59
N GLY A 622 -3.29 -10.55 -15.54
CA GLY A 622 -4.46 -10.05 -14.80
C GLY A 622 -4.17 -9.80 -13.32
N SER A 623 -3.47 -10.73 -12.65
CA SER A 623 -3.06 -10.58 -11.25
C SER A 623 -2.16 -9.36 -10.99
N VAL A 624 -1.36 -8.94 -11.98
CA VAL A 624 -0.52 -7.73 -11.90
C VAL A 624 -1.32 -6.46 -12.23
N GLN A 625 -2.26 -6.53 -13.18
CA GLN A 625 -3.21 -5.45 -13.47
C GLN A 625 -4.08 -5.12 -12.24
N ASP A 626 -4.62 -6.15 -11.56
CA ASP A 626 -5.39 -5.99 -10.33
C ASP A 626 -4.55 -5.37 -9.20
N TYR A 627 -3.29 -5.81 -9.04
CA TYR A 627 -2.36 -5.26 -8.05
C TYR A 627 -2.12 -3.75 -8.26
N LEU A 628 -1.83 -3.33 -9.50
CA LEU A 628 -1.55 -1.94 -9.82
C LEU A 628 -2.79 -1.05 -9.79
N SER A 629 -3.95 -1.59 -10.17
CA SER A 629 -5.24 -0.91 -10.02
C SER A 629 -5.53 -0.61 -8.54
N ALA A 630 -5.38 -1.61 -7.66
CA ALA A 630 -5.54 -1.43 -6.21
C ALA A 630 -4.49 -0.49 -5.61
N TRP A 631 -3.24 -0.57 -6.07
CA TRP A 631 -2.15 0.32 -5.65
C TRP A 631 -2.41 1.79 -5.99
N SER A 632 -3.00 2.08 -7.16
CA SER A 632 -3.35 3.45 -7.55
C SER A 632 -4.45 4.04 -6.66
N HIS A 633 -5.49 3.26 -6.36
CA HIS A 633 -6.56 3.67 -5.45
C HIS A 633 -6.03 3.89 -3.99
N ASP A 634 -5.08 3.07 -3.54
CA ASP A 634 -4.35 3.31 -2.29
C ASP A 634 -3.51 4.61 -2.33
N HIS A 635 -2.89 4.93 -3.47
CA HIS A 635 -2.04 6.13 -3.63
C HIS A 635 -2.83 7.42 -3.69
N ASP A 636 -3.92 7.45 -4.47
CA ASP A 636 -4.83 8.60 -4.54
C ASP A 636 -5.38 8.95 -3.13
N ASN A 637 -5.73 7.93 -2.35
CA ASN A 637 -6.16 8.09 -0.96
C ASN A 637 -5.01 8.53 -0.02
N TRP A 638 -3.75 8.16 -0.29
CA TRP A 638 -2.60 8.63 0.49
C TRP A 638 -2.25 10.09 0.19
N GLU A 639 -2.23 10.48 -1.08
CA GLU A 639 -1.85 11.81 -1.53
C GLU A 639 -2.96 12.85 -1.26
N ALA A 640 -4.23 12.50 -1.46
CA ALA A 640 -5.35 13.34 -1.04
C ALA A 640 -5.33 13.59 0.48
N ARG A 641 -5.08 12.56 1.30
CA ARG A 641 -4.94 12.71 2.76
C ARG A 641 -3.71 13.49 3.17
N LEU A 642 -2.62 13.46 2.40
CA LEU A 642 -1.47 14.35 2.60
C LEU A 642 -1.83 15.80 2.26
N GLN A 643 -2.67 16.03 1.26
CA GLN A 643 -3.14 17.36 0.89
C GLN A 643 -4.14 17.93 1.90
N ASP A 644 -5.11 17.13 2.37
CA ASP A 644 -5.97 17.45 3.53
C ASP A 644 -5.12 17.88 4.74
N LEU A 645 -4.05 17.11 5.03
CA LEU A 645 -3.15 17.38 6.13
C LEU A 645 -2.34 18.67 5.95
N LYS A 646 -1.85 18.97 4.73
CA LYS A 646 -1.19 20.25 4.41
C LYS A 646 -2.14 21.43 4.62
N VAL A 647 -3.38 21.33 4.12
CA VAL A 647 -4.41 22.38 4.28
C VAL A 647 -4.76 22.59 5.76
N PHE A 648 -4.98 21.50 6.51
CA PHE A 648 -5.23 21.57 7.95
C PHE A 648 -4.06 22.22 8.71
N LEU A 649 -2.83 21.81 8.42
CA LEU A 649 -1.63 22.37 9.08
C LEU A 649 -1.43 23.85 8.75
N ALA A 650 -1.68 24.28 7.51
CA ALA A 650 -1.61 25.68 7.12
C ALA A 650 -2.64 26.55 7.86
N GLN A 651 -3.88 26.06 7.99
CA GLN A 651 -4.98 26.77 8.66
C GLN A 651 -4.89 26.75 10.20
N ARG A 652 -4.54 25.60 10.80
CA ARG A 652 -4.64 25.36 12.25
C ARG A 652 -3.30 25.41 12.99
N ARG A 653 -2.18 25.24 12.28
CA ARG A 653 -0.79 25.26 12.81
C ARG A 653 -0.46 24.24 13.91
N TYR A 654 -1.31 23.24 14.18
CA TYR A 654 -1.04 22.13 15.10
C TYR A 654 -1.39 20.76 14.50
N ILE A 655 -0.86 19.69 15.10
CA ILE A 655 -1.00 18.31 14.61
C ILE A 655 -2.41 17.74 14.94
N PRO A 656 -3.14 17.17 13.96
CA PRO A 656 -4.47 16.59 14.18
C PRO A 656 -4.58 15.54 15.29
N ARG A 657 -5.59 15.65 16.15
CA ARG A 657 -5.83 14.83 17.33
C ARG A 657 -6.89 13.75 17.08
N GLN A 658 -6.56 12.51 17.46
CA GLN A 658 -7.48 11.35 17.40
C GLN A 658 -8.75 11.51 18.27
N SER A 659 -8.72 12.44 19.23
CA SER A 659 -9.80 12.70 20.18
C SER A 659 -10.48 14.06 19.94
N SER A 660 -10.40 14.59 18.72
CA SER A 660 -11.16 15.80 18.36
C SER A 660 -12.63 15.48 18.08
N ASN A 661 -13.47 16.50 18.23
CA ASN A 661 -14.88 16.46 17.80
C ASN A 661 -15.03 16.85 16.32
N ASP A 662 -14.02 17.49 15.71
CA ASP A 662 -13.95 17.72 14.27
C ASP A 662 -13.64 16.39 13.55
N GLU A 663 -14.53 15.94 12.66
CA GLU A 663 -14.41 14.67 11.93
C GLU A 663 -13.19 14.65 10.99
N LEU A 664 -12.82 15.80 10.41
CA LEU A 664 -11.65 15.90 9.53
C LEU A 664 -10.37 15.83 10.36
N GLU A 665 -10.29 16.55 11.48
CA GLU A 665 -9.15 16.43 12.41
C GLU A 665 -9.02 15.00 12.96
N LYS A 666 -10.13 14.41 13.38
CA LYS A 666 -10.22 13.06 13.96
C LYS A 666 -9.80 11.99 12.95
N THR A 667 -10.21 12.08 11.69
CA THR A 667 -9.80 11.13 10.64
C THR A 667 -8.33 11.30 10.28
N LEU A 668 -7.82 12.52 10.13
CA LEU A 668 -6.39 12.78 9.92
C LEU A 668 -5.53 12.30 11.10
N GLY A 669 -5.96 12.52 12.34
CA GLY A 669 -5.27 12.06 13.54
C GLY A 669 -5.14 10.53 13.63
N HIS A 670 -6.14 9.79 13.13
CA HIS A 670 -6.08 8.34 12.99
C HIS A 670 -5.19 7.91 11.81
N TRP A 671 -5.24 8.62 10.68
CA TRP A 671 -4.39 8.35 9.53
C TRP A 671 -2.89 8.52 9.88
N ILE A 672 -2.50 9.62 10.53
CA ILE A 672 -1.13 9.88 11.04
C ILE A 672 -0.64 8.73 11.95
N LYS A 673 -1.50 8.21 12.84
CA LYS A 673 -1.20 7.06 13.72
C LYS A 673 -0.85 5.80 12.95
N ASN A 674 -1.56 5.57 11.85
CA ASN A 674 -1.41 4.41 10.99
C ASN A 674 -0.13 4.55 10.13
N GLN A 675 0.11 5.72 9.51
CA GLN A 675 1.37 6.01 8.81
C GLN A 675 2.57 5.79 9.72
N GLY A 676 2.58 6.35 10.93
CA GLY A 676 3.66 6.15 11.90
C GLY A 676 3.84 4.71 12.37
N THR A 677 2.82 3.88 12.24
CA THR A 677 2.89 2.44 12.54
C THR A 677 3.42 1.63 11.36
N LEU A 678 3.14 2.05 10.12
CA LEU A 678 3.74 1.51 8.90
C LEU A 678 5.22 1.90 8.78
N VAL A 679 5.63 3.13 9.14
CA VAL A 679 7.04 3.55 9.22
C VAL A 679 7.82 2.62 10.17
N ARG A 680 7.28 2.39 11.38
CA ARG A 680 7.86 1.45 12.37
C ARG A 680 7.81 -0.03 11.96
N GLN A 681 7.18 -0.36 10.84
CA GLN A 681 7.20 -1.69 10.21
C GLN A 681 8.04 -1.74 8.91
N GLY A 682 8.69 -0.64 8.52
CA GLY A 682 9.42 -0.55 7.25
C GLY A 682 8.52 -0.59 6.01
N LYS A 683 7.25 -0.18 6.13
CA LYS A 683 6.21 -0.35 5.09
C LYS A 683 5.86 0.91 4.28
N LEU A 684 6.32 2.10 4.67
CA LEU A 684 6.25 3.27 3.78
C LEU A 684 7.36 3.20 2.74
N SER A 685 7.07 3.61 1.50
CA SER A 685 8.10 3.79 0.47
C SER A 685 9.02 4.97 0.81
N GLN A 686 10.25 4.97 0.28
CA GLN A 686 11.17 6.10 0.47
C GLN A 686 10.60 7.42 -0.07
N TRP A 687 9.74 7.37 -1.10
CA TRP A 687 9.01 8.56 -1.57
C TRP A 687 7.98 9.03 -0.54
N GLN A 688 7.15 8.15 0.03
CA GLN A 688 6.19 8.52 1.07
C GLN A 688 6.88 9.13 2.30
N LEU A 689 8.02 8.58 2.73
CA LEU A 689 8.84 9.16 3.81
C LEU A 689 9.34 10.57 3.44
N LYS A 690 9.82 10.74 2.20
CA LYS A 690 10.33 12.03 1.69
C LYS A 690 9.22 13.08 1.63
N SER A 691 8.13 12.80 0.91
CA SER A 691 6.96 13.69 0.77
C SER A 691 6.34 14.05 2.12
N TRP A 692 6.36 13.12 3.08
CA TRP A 692 5.95 13.41 4.46
C TRP A 692 6.88 14.43 5.14
N SER A 693 8.21 14.26 5.03
CA SER A 693 9.18 15.22 5.59
C SER A 693 9.15 16.60 4.91
N GLU A 694 8.92 16.64 3.60
CA GLU A 694 8.87 17.88 2.81
C GLU A 694 7.51 18.60 2.93
N SER A 695 6.45 17.93 3.42
CA SER A 695 5.09 18.51 3.50
C SER A 695 4.91 19.64 4.53
N HIS A 696 5.56 19.55 5.69
CA HIS A 696 5.49 20.55 6.76
C HIS A 696 6.57 20.31 7.83
N PRO A 697 7.16 21.34 8.47
CA PRO A 697 8.17 21.16 9.52
C PRO A 697 7.73 20.25 10.68
N LEU A 698 6.48 20.36 11.12
CA LEU A 698 5.92 19.46 12.16
C LEU A 698 5.86 18.00 11.68
N MET A 699 5.64 17.74 10.39
CA MET A 699 5.60 16.38 9.85
C MET A 699 6.99 15.78 9.71
N SER A 700 8.01 16.59 9.38
CA SER A 700 9.41 16.20 9.48
C SER A 700 9.81 15.83 10.92
N GLN A 701 9.43 16.64 11.92
CA GLN A 701 9.63 16.32 13.34
C GLN A 701 8.93 15.01 13.76
N VAL A 702 7.68 14.80 13.33
CA VAL A 702 6.93 13.56 13.57
C VAL A 702 7.63 12.34 12.94
N LEU A 703 8.19 12.50 11.74
CA LEU A 703 8.94 11.44 11.06
C LEU A 703 10.23 11.07 11.80
N LEU A 704 11.00 12.07 12.25
CA LEU A 704 12.19 11.87 13.07
C LEU A 704 11.84 11.14 14.39
N GLN A 705 10.71 11.48 15.03
CA GLN A 705 10.18 10.79 16.21
C GLN A 705 9.72 9.34 15.96
N TRP A 706 9.56 8.92 14.70
CA TRP A 706 9.25 7.54 14.31
C TRP A 706 10.49 6.74 13.89
N ILE A 707 11.47 7.40 13.25
CA ILE A 707 12.70 6.77 12.74
C ILE A 707 13.76 6.61 13.85
N GLN A 708 13.91 7.57 14.77
CA GLN A 708 14.88 7.50 15.86
C GLN A 708 14.22 7.52 17.25
N PRO A 709 14.10 6.37 17.94
CA PRO A 709 13.56 6.31 19.30
C PRO A 709 14.45 6.96 20.37
N GLY A 710 15.77 7.00 20.17
CA GLY A 710 16.76 7.38 21.20
C GLY A 710 16.85 8.89 21.50
N THR A 711 16.62 9.75 20.51
CA THR A 711 16.80 11.21 20.63
C THR A 711 15.73 11.91 21.48
N LYS A 712 14.63 11.22 21.82
CA LYS A 712 13.51 11.77 22.61
C LYS A 712 13.89 12.22 24.02
N TRP A 713 14.99 11.70 24.58
CA TRP A 713 15.52 12.17 25.85
C TRP A 713 16.15 13.56 25.68
N GLN A 714 17.13 13.67 24.78
CA GLN A 714 17.88 14.90 24.52
C GLN A 714 16.98 16.04 24.04
N HIS A 715 16.06 15.77 23.10
CA HIS A 715 15.12 16.78 22.60
C HIS A 715 14.23 17.35 23.72
N ARG A 716 13.75 16.51 24.65
CA ARG A 716 12.93 16.97 25.79
C ARG A 716 13.74 17.72 26.84
N CYS A 717 15.00 17.37 27.08
CA CYS A 717 15.92 18.18 27.87
C CYS A 717 16.16 19.55 27.22
N GLN A 718 16.23 19.62 25.89
CA GLN A 718 16.48 20.84 25.12
C GLN A 718 15.25 21.76 25.06
N GLU A 719 14.05 21.23 24.82
CA GLU A 719 12.76 21.95 24.97
C GLU A 719 12.63 22.54 26.38
N LEU A 720 12.91 21.74 27.42
CA LEU A 720 12.85 22.17 28.82
C LEU A 720 13.84 23.30 29.11
N ALA A 721 15.08 23.21 28.61
CA ALA A 721 16.09 24.26 28.75
C ALA A 721 15.69 25.56 28.02
N ILE A 722 15.03 25.49 26.87
CA ILE A 722 14.50 26.66 26.14
C ILE A 722 13.39 27.33 26.96
N PHE A 723 12.38 26.56 27.42
CA PHE A 723 11.29 27.07 28.25
C PHE A 723 11.78 27.76 29.54
N LEU A 724 12.80 27.18 30.17
CA LEU A 724 13.37 27.73 31.41
C LEU A 724 14.17 29.01 31.17
N LYS A 725 14.81 29.17 30.01
CA LYS A 725 15.45 30.43 29.59
C LYS A 725 14.42 31.51 29.28
N SER A 726 13.33 31.20 28.57
CA SER A 726 12.31 32.18 28.18
C SER A 726 11.42 32.64 29.35
N HIS A 727 11.01 31.72 30.24
CA HIS A 727 10.00 32.02 31.26
C HIS A 727 10.52 32.04 32.71
N ARG A 728 11.78 31.69 32.94
CA ARG A 728 12.46 31.70 34.26
C ARG A 728 11.71 30.95 35.38
N ARG A 729 10.76 30.07 35.04
CA ARG A 729 9.91 29.29 35.95
C ARG A 729 9.75 27.86 35.47
N ILE A 730 9.39 26.95 36.37
CA ILE A 730 9.19 25.53 36.04
C ILE A 730 7.84 25.34 35.34
N PRO A 731 7.74 24.48 34.30
CA PRO A 731 6.47 24.14 33.65
C PRO A 731 5.39 23.64 34.62
N SER A 732 4.15 24.11 34.46
CA SER A 732 2.97 23.76 35.26
C SER A 732 2.09 22.72 34.59
N THR A 733 1.55 21.77 35.37
CA THR A 733 0.52 20.80 34.92
C THR A 733 -0.87 21.43 34.74
N HIS A 734 -1.04 22.70 35.10
CA HIS A 734 -2.29 23.45 35.02
C HIS A 734 -2.21 24.65 34.07
N SER A 735 -1.18 24.70 33.22
CA SER A 735 -1.11 25.71 32.16
C SER A 735 -2.17 25.44 31.08
N ALA A 736 -2.70 26.52 30.49
CA ALA A 736 -3.55 26.44 29.30
C ALA A 736 -2.74 26.09 28.04
N ASP A 737 -1.41 26.30 28.06
CA ASP A 737 -0.51 25.85 27.00
C ASP A 737 -0.35 24.31 27.03
N PRO A 738 -0.73 23.60 25.95
CA PRO A 738 -0.53 22.16 25.84
C PRO A 738 0.93 21.73 25.98
N ASP A 739 1.90 22.53 25.51
CA ASP A 739 3.31 22.14 25.47
C ASP A 739 4.00 22.37 26.81
N GLU A 740 3.72 23.46 27.53
CA GLU A 740 4.06 23.59 28.95
C GLU A 740 3.50 22.41 29.77
N CYS A 741 2.21 22.08 29.60
CA CYS A 741 1.57 20.98 30.33
C CYS A 741 2.20 19.62 29.97
N SER A 742 2.60 19.43 28.70
CA SER A 742 3.32 18.26 28.20
C SER A 742 4.72 18.12 28.84
N LEU A 743 5.49 19.22 28.88
CA LEU A 743 6.80 19.29 29.54
C LEU A 743 6.71 19.05 31.05
N SER A 744 5.76 19.69 31.73
CA SER A 744 5.51 19.49 33.16
C SER A 744 5.14 18.05 33.48
N SER A 745 4.27 17.46 32.66
CA SER A 745 3.85 16.07 32.76
C SER A 745 4.99 15.08 32.45
N TRP A 746 5.99 15.46 31.66
CA TRP A 746 7.18 14.66 31.39
C TRP A 746 8.20 14.74 32.53
N LEU A 747 8.54 15.95 33.01
CA LEU A 747 9.42 16.16 34.16
C LEU A 747 8.86 15.51 35.45
N SER A 748 7.53 15.58 35.64
CA SER A 748 6.80 14.91 36.71
C SER A 748 6.74 13.37 36.56
N ARG A 749 7.12 12.80 35.40
CA ARG A 749 7.29 11.35 35.21
C ARG A 749 8.72 10.91 35.46
N GLN A 750 9.72 11.70 35.06
CA GLN A 750 11.13 11.37 35.32
C GLN A 750 11.47 11.45 36.82
N THR A 751 11.01 12.48 37.52
CA THR A 751 11.16 12.59 38.98
C THR A 751 10.51 11.44 39.77
N ARG A 752 9.37 10.92 39.31
CA ARG A 752 8.72 9.72 39.88
C ARG A 752 9.43 8.40 39.52
N SER A 753 10.24 8.39 38.46
CA SER A 753 10.94 7.20 37.94
C SER A 753 12.45 7.22 38.20
N CYS A 754 12.91 8.13 39.05
CA CYS A 754 14.33 8.44 39.30
C CYS A 754 15.21 7.22 39.58
N LYS A 755 14.72 6.25 40.38
CA LYS A 755 15.41 4.97 40.67
C LYS A 755 15.59 4.03 39.45
N ARG A 756 15.21 4.47 38.24
CA ARG A 756 15.37 3.77 36.96
C ARG A 756 16.05 4.63 35.88
N LEU A 757 16.51 5.83 36.22
CA LEU A 757 17.33 6.65 35.31
C LEU A 757 18.79 6.21 35.41
N SER A 758 19.49 6.15 34.28
CA SER A 758 20.94 5.95 34.28
C SER A 758 21.68 7.19 34.82
N SER A 759 22.90 7.01 35.34
CA SER A 759 23.72 8.13 35.85
C SER A 759 23.87 9.26 34.82
N LYS A 760 24.14 8.90 33.56
CA LYS A 760 24.25 9.86 32.43
C LYS A 760 22.95 10.64 32.20
N GLN A 761 21.79 9.98 32.24
CA GLN A 761 20.50 10.69 32.13
C GLN A 761 20.24 11.62 33.32
N LEU A 762 20.69 11.25 34.52
CA LEU A 762 20.52 12.08 35.71
C LEU A 762 21.40 13.34 35.62
N GLN A 763 22.63 13.20 35.12
CA GLN A 763 23.51 14.31 34.74
C GLN A 763 22.91 15.19 33.63
N ASP A 764 22.42 14.59 32.53
CA ASP A 764 21.75 15.32 31.43
C ASP A 764 20.61 16.22 31.96
N LEU A 765 19.79 15.68 32.88
CA LEU A 765 18.64 16.40 33.43
C LEU A 765 19.06 17.52 34.39
N GLN A 766 20.04 17.28 35.26
CA GLN A 766 20.62 18.29 36.14
C GLN A 766 21.29 19.43 35.35
N GLY A 767 21.97 19.10 34.24
CA GLY A 767 22.63 20.05 33.34
C GLY A 767 21.68 20.96 32.54
N THR A 768 20.38 20.70 32.51
CA THR A 768 19.43 21.53 31.72
C THR A 768 19.33 22.97 32.22
N HIS A 769 19.22 23.18 33.54
CA HIS A 769 19.12 24.51 34.14
C HIS A 769 19.26 24.48 35.67
N ARG A 770 19.77 25.57 36.28
CA ARG A 770 19.87 25.71 37.75
C ARG A 770 18.54 25.51 38.47
N LEU A 771 17.42 25.96 37.89
CA LEU A 771 16.08 25.75 38.47
C LEU A 771 15.63 24.27 38.42
N VAL A 772 16.10 23.48 37.46
CA VAL A 772 15.84 22.03 37.43
C VAL A 772 16.73 21.32 38.44
N ALA A 773 18.02 21.67 38.52
CA ALA A 773 18.89 21.18 39.59
C ALA A 773 18.30 21.46 40.99
N GLN A 774 17.79 22.67 41.24
CA GLN A 774 17.11 23.03 42.50
C GLN A 774 15.74 22.35 42.70
N TYR A 775 14.98 22.08 41.62
CA TYR A 775 13.73 21.31 41.70
C TYR A 775 13.99 19.83 42.02
N LEU A 776 15.06 19.27 41.47
CA LEU A 776 15.55 17.94 41.79
C LEU A 776 16.07 17.91 43.23
N GLN A 777 16.90 18.87 43.67
CA GLN A 777 17.34 18.97 45.07
C GLN A 777 16.16 19.09 46.04
N ARG A 778 15.17 19.96 45.80
CA ARG A 778 13.92 20.01 46.59
C ARG A 778 13.06 18.72 46.55
N LYS A 779 13.42 17.74 45.71
CA LYS A 779 12.80 16.41 45.62
C LYS A 779 13.69 15.28 46.16
N PHE A 780 14.98 15.53 46.42
CA PHE A 780 15.96 14.51 46.80
C PHE A 780 16.69 14.83 48.12
N ASP A 781 16.89 16.11 48.45
CA ASP A 781 17.44 16.61 49.71
C ASP A 781 16.32 17.25 50.57
N GLY A 782 15.94 16.67 51.71
CA GLY A 782 16.35 15.35 52.19
C GLY A 782 15.37 14.73 53.20
N PRO A 783 15.47 13.40 53.44
CA PRO A 783 14.45 12.68 54.20
C PRO A 783 14.42 12.90 55.72
N ARG A 784 15.36 13.63 56.34
CA ARG A 784 15.42 13.78 57.81
C ARG A 784 14.57 14.95 58.35
N THR A 785 14.74 16.18 57.87
CA THR A 785 14.08 17.36 58.48
C THR A 785 12.55 17.36 58.35
N THR A 786 12.01 16.93 57.20
CA THR A 786 10.56 16.78 57.01
C THR A 786 9.99 15.57 57.75
N TRP A 787 10.82 14.57 58.06
CA TRP A 787 10.45 13.38 58.82
C TRP A 787 10.31 13.69 60.31
N THR A 788 11.33 14.30 60.95
CA THR A 788 11.26 14.70 62.36
C THR A 788 10.05 15.59 62.63
N LYS A 789 9.78 16.58 61.76
CA LYS A 789 8.58 17.42 61.85
C LYS A 789 7.28 16.62 61.69
N LYS A 790 7.20 15.65 60.78
CA LYS A 790 6.01 14.79 60.62
C LYS A 790 5.79 13.85 61.81
N CYS A 791 6.86 13.37 62.45
CA CYS A 791 6.79 12.61 63.69
C CYS A 791 6.26 13.48 64.85
N GLN A 792 6.72 14.73 64.98
CA GLN A 792 6.22 15.69 65.96
C GLN A 792 4.74 16.05 65.74
N GLU A 793 4.34 16.37 64.50
CA GLU A 793 2.94 16.62 64.14
C GLU A 793 2.03 15.40 64.42
N LEU A 794 2.53 14.18 64.22
CA LEU A 794 1.81 12.94 64.51
C LEU A 794 1.70 12.68 66.02
N ALA A 795 2.77 12.92 66.79
CA ALA A 795 2.77 12.76 68.24
C ALA A 795 1.78 13.72 68.90
N ALA A 796 1.82 15.01 68.53
CA ALA A 796 0.90 16.02 69.03
C ALA A 796 -0.57 15.64 68.77
N PHE A 797 -0.91 15.25 67.53
CA PHE A 797 -2.28 14.82 67.18
C PHE A 797 -2.77 13.63 68.02
N VAL A 798 -1.91 12.63 68.28
CA VAL A 798 -2.33 11.45 69.05
C VAL A 798 -2.52 11.79 70.52
N VAL A 799 -1.71 12.70 71.09
CA VAL A 799 -1.89 13.22 72.46
C VAL A 799 -3.17 14.07 72.57
N GLU A 800 -3.46 14.92 71.58
CA GLU A 800 -4.61 15.83 71.58
C GLU A 800 -5.97 15.12 71.44
N HIS A 801 -6.01 13.93 70.82
CA HIS A 801 -7.26 13.27 70.43
C HIS A 801 -7.39 11.80 70.87
N ASP A 802 -6.42 11.28 71.64
CA ASP A 802 -6.29 9.87 72.08
C ASP A 802 -6.55 8.83 70.97
N ARG A 803 -6.15 9.16 69.73
CA ARG A 803 -6.44 8.34 68.55
C ARG A 803 -5.49 8.58 67.41
N ILE A 804 -5.26 7.52 66.63
CA ILE A 804 -4.47 7.58 65.40
C ILE A 804 -5.27 8.32 64.30
N PRO A 805 -4.64 9.20 63.49
CA PRO A 805 -5.25 9.83 62.32
C PRO A 805 -5.99 8.86 61.38
N LYS A 806 -7.21 9.21 60.99
CA LYS A 806 -8.07 8.47 60.06
C LYS A 806 -8.10 9.17 58.69
N CYS A 807 -8.20 8.39 57.61
CA CYS A 807 -8.28 8.92 56.24
C CYS A 807 -9.69 9.46 55.90
N ALA A 808 -10.24 10.35 56.72
CA ALA A 808 -11.51 11.04 56.50
C ALA A 808 -11.31 12.30 55.63
N LYS A 809 -12.24 12.60 54.71
CA LYS A 809 -12.04 13.64 53.68
C LYS A 809 -12.18 15.10 54.17
N GLN A 810 -12.62 15.34 55.40
CA GLN A 810 -13.10 16.67 55.84
C GLN A 810 -12.09 17.48 56.68
N ALA A 811 -10.98 16.87 57.12
CA ALA A 811 -9.91 17.57 57.83
C ALA A 811 -8.58 17.43 57.07
N THR A 812 -8.05 18.53 56.53
CA THR A 812 -6.86 18.53 55.67
C THR A 812 -5.59 18.05 56.39
N LEU A 813 -5.40 18.42 57.65
CA LEU A 813 -4.24 18.02 58.45
C LEU A 813 -4.32 16.53 58.85
N GLU A 814 -5.45 16.09 59.42
CA GLU A 814 -5.66 14.67 59.80
C GLU A 814 -5.49 13.75 58.58
N TYR A 815 -6.11 14.09 57.45
CA TYR A 815 -5.99 13.32 56.21
C TYR A 815 -4.54 13.23 55.71
N GLY A 816 -3.80 14.34 55.80
CA GLY A 816 -2.38 14.41 55.46
C GLY A 816 -1.50 13.51 56.35
N LEU A 817 -1.70 13.56 57.66
CA LEU A 817 -0.99 12.69 58.61
C LEU A 817 -1.38 11.22 58.46
N ALA A 818 -2.66 10.91 58.28
CA ALA A 818 -3.15 9.55 58.09
C ALA A 818 -2.61 8.90 56.81
N CYS A 819 -2.58 9.64 55.69
CA CYS A 819 -2.00 9.15 54.44
C CYS A 819 -0.46 8.99 54.54
N TRP A 820 0.23 9.92 55.20
CA TRP A 820 1.68 9.83 55.42
C TRP A 820 2.05 8.61 56.28
N LEU A 821 1.39 8.43 57.43
CA LEU A 821 1.60 7.28 58.31
C LEU A 821 1.27 5.96 57.61
N GLN A 822 0.17 5.90 56.83
CA GLN A 822 -0.13 4.72 56.00
C GLN A 822 0.96 4.41 54.98
N GLN A 823 1.66 5.40 54.43
CA GLN A 823 2.74 5.17 53.50
C GLN A 823 3.98 4.62 54.22
N GLN A 824 4.40 5.22 55.33
CA GLN A 824 5.57 4.73 56.08
C GLN A 824 5.35 3.31 56.62
N LEU A 825 4.14 2.99 57.09
CA LEU A 825 3.78 1.64 57.50
C LEU A 825 3.78 0.63 56.34
N ARG A 826 3.65 1.04 55.07
CA ARG A 826 3.73 0.16 53.88
C ARG A 826 5.18 -0.01 53.40
N ASP A 827 5.96 1.06 53.40
CA ASP A 827 7.38 1.06 53.05
C ASP A 827 8.28 0.64 54.23
N HIS A 828 7.70 0.11 55.32
CA HIS A 828 8.41 -0.22 56.56
C HIS A 828 9.71 -1.01 56.37
N ALA A 829 9.71 -2.02 55.49
CA ALA A 829 10.91 -2.83 55.17
C ALA A 829 12.00 -2.08 54.36
N ARG A 830 11.87 -0.76 54.21
CA ARG A 830 12.78 0.16 53.51
C ARG A 830 13.18 1.37 54.37
N LEU A 831 12.70 1.44 55.61
CA LEU A 831 13.08 2.46 56.59
C LEU A 831 14.33 2.02 57.35
N ALA A 832 15.15 2.98 57.79
CA ALA A 832 16.27 2.69 58.68
C ALA A 832 15.79 2.29 60.09
N SER A 833 16.64 1.59 60.84
CA SER A 833 16.45 1.25 62.27
C SER A 833 15.95 2.45 63.09
N ASP A 834 16.65 3.58 62.93
CA ASP A 834 16.48 4.79 63.71
C ASP A 834 15.10 5.41 63.43
N GLN A 835 14.71 5.42 62.15
CA GLN A 835 13.41 5.90 61.70
C GLN A 835 12.25 5.03 62.21
N ILE A 836 12.44 3.71 62.28
CA ILE A 836 11.46 2.79 62.85
C ILE A 836 11.28 3.05 64.35
N ASN A 837 12.38 3.38 65.06
CA ASN A 837 12.34 3.73 66.47
C ASN A 837 11.73 5.12 66.72
N GLU A 838 12.06 6.14 65.92
CA GLU A 838 11.39 7.45 65.97
C GLU A 838 9.87 7.32 65.78
N LEU A 839 9.41 6.50 64.82
CA LEU A 839 7.98 6.25 64.60
C LEU A 839 7.31 5.49 65.76
N ARG A 840 8.00 4.53 66.39
CA ARG A 840 7.52 3.87 67.62
C ARG A 840 7.37 4.88 68.75
N ASN A 841 8.32 5.82 68.88
CA ASN A 841 8.34 6.81 69.94
C ASN A 841 7.31 7.94 69.76
N CYS A 842 6.62 8.04 68.61
CA CYS A 842 5.55 9.02 68.40
C CYS A 842 4.33 8.81 69.32
N SER A 843 4.01 7.57 69.70
CA SER A 843 3.01 7.23 70.74
C SER A 843 2.90 5.70 70.91
N THR A 844 2.42 5.25 72.07
CA THR A 844 2.07 3.85 72.34
C THR A 844 1.08 3.27 71.32
N LEU A 845 0.07 4.04 70.89
CA LEU A 845 -0.88 3.63 69.86
C LEU A 845 -0.21 3.41 68.49
N VAL A 846 0.74 4.27 68.10
CA VAL A 846 1.52 4.07 66.86
C VAL A 846 2.49 2.88 67.01
N ALA A 847 3.15 2.71 68.15
CA ALA A 847 3.99 1.56 68.45
C ALA A 847 3.22 0.22 68.35
N GLN A 848 2.03 0.13 68.94
CA GLN A 848 1.14 -1.04 68.80
C GLN A 848 0.75 -1.30 67.33
N ARG A 849 0.48 -0.24 66.56
CA ARG A 849 0.12 -0.35 65.13
C ARG A 849 1.31 -0.68 64.21
N ILE A 850 2.53 -0.47 64.68
CA ILE A 850 3.77 -0.98 64.07
C ILE A 850 3.98 -2.45 64.45
N HIS A 851 3.88 -2.80 65.74
CA HIS A 851 4.10 -4.17 66.24
C HIS A 851 3.12 -5.17 65.61
N THR A 852 1.83 -4.83 65.55
CA THR A 852 0.78 -5.65 64.88
C THR A 852 0.98 -5.82 63.37
N ARG A 853 1.94 -5.10 62.77
CA ARG A 853 2.40 -5.28 61.37
C ARG A 853 3.76 -5.96 61.23
N GLN A 854 4.60 -5.90 62.28
CA GLN A 854 5.92 -6.53 62.33
C GLN A 854 5.83 -8.02 62.68
N ASN A 855 4.94 -8.40 63.61
CA ASN A 855 4.77 -9.78 64.09
C ASN A 855 3.35 -10.31 63.79
N PRO A 856 3.13 -11.02 62.66
CA PRO A 856 1.83 -11.60 62.33
C PRO A 856 1.40 -12.77 63.22
N THR A 857 2.37 -13.53 63.75
CA THR A 857 2.15 -14.84 64.41
C THR A 857 1.62 -14.73 65.84
N SER A 858 2.07 -13.77 66.65
CA SER A 858 1.51 -13.56 68.01
C SER A 858 0.06 -13.06 67.96
N ASN A 859 -0.23 -12.15 67.02
CA ASN A 859 -1.57 -11.62 66.74
C ASN A 859 -2.53 -12.74 66.23
N TRP A 860 -2.01 -13.81 65.61
CA TRP A 860 -2.82 -14.91 65.09
C TRP A 860 -3.57 -15.68 66.18
N GLN A 861 -2.87 -16.15 67.20
CA GLN A 861 -3.47 -16.96 68.28
C GLN A 861 -4.48 -16.15 69.10
N GLN A 862 -4.16 -14.88 69.41
CA GLN A 862 -5.07 -13.98 70.11
C GLN A 862 -6.36 -13.73 69.31
N ARG A 863 -6.25 -13.44 68.01
CA ARG A 863 -7.43 -13.23 67.13
C ARG A 863 -8.26 -14.49 66.94
N LEU A 864 -7.62 -15.66 66.90
CA LEU A 864 -8.31 -16.94 66.86
C LEU A 864 -9.08 -17.21 68.17
N GLN A 865 -8.52 -16.88 69.33
CA GLN A 865 -9.23 -16.97 70.61
C GLN A 865 -10.41 -15.99 70.71
N GLU A 866 -10.24 -14.72 70.31
CA GLU A 866 -11.33 -13.74 70.22
C GLU A 866 -12.46 -14.24 69.31
N PHE A 867 -12.11 -14.78 68.13
CA PHE A 867 -13.05 -15.31 67.15
C PHE A 867 -13.80 -16.55 67.67
N SER A 868 -13.08 -17.53 68.23
CA SER A 868 -13.68 -18.72 68.82
C SER A 868 -14.60 -18.38 70.00
N ARG A 869 -14.21 -17.43 70.85
CA ARG A 869 -15.06 -16.94 71.94
C ARG A 869 -16.33 -16.28 71.41
N PHE A 870 -16.24 -15.43 70.38
CA PHE A 870 -17.41 -14.85 69.72
C PHE A 870 -18.35 -15.94 69.17
N VAL A 871 -17.80 -16.92 68.46
CA VAL A 871 -18.58 -18.02 67.87
C VAL A 871 -19.28 -18.86 68.94
N SER A 872 -18.60 -19.20 70.04
CA SER A 872 -19.20 -19.94 71.16
C SER A 872 -20.24 -19.13 71.93
N CYS A 873 -20.04 -17.82 72.13
CA CYS A 873 -20.98 -16.97 72.88
C CYS A 873 -22.21 -16.52 72.07
N HIS A 874 -22.17 -16.58 70.73
CA HIS A 874 -23.25 -16.07 69.88
C HIS A 874 -23.81 -17.08 68.85
N GLY A 875 -23.25 -18.29 68.76
CA GLY A 875 -23.73 -19.36 67.87
C GLY A 875 -23.67 -19.03 66.37
N ARG A 876 -22.94 -17.98 65.98
CA ARG A 876 -22.90 -17.45 64.61
C ARG A 876 -21.54 -16.85 64.26
N LEU A 877 -21.30 -16.71 62.95
CA LEU A 877 -20.11 -16.01 62.44
C LEU A 877 -20.25 -14.47 62.61
N PRO A 878 -19.15 -13.74 62.84
CA PRO A 878 -19.11 -12.28 62.84
C PRO A 878 -19.56 -11.67 61.50
N SER A 879 -20.41 -10.65 61.53
CA SER A 879 -20.93 -9.94 60.36
C SER A 879 -20.15 -8.65 60.07
N ARG A 880 -19.89 -8.42 58.78
CA ARG A 880 -19.32 -7.15 58.28
C ARG A 880 -20.32 -5.99 58.32
N THR A 881 -21.61 -6.26 58.58
CA THR A 881 -22.71 -5.27 58.64
C THR A 881 -23.29 -5.06 60.05
N ALA A 882 -22.73 -5.70 61.08
CA ALA A 882 -23.09 -5.41 62.47
C ALA A 882 -22.87 -3.92 62.81
N VAL A 883 -23.40 -3.43 63.94
CA VAL A 883 -23.12 -2.05 64.37
C VAL A 883 -21.76 -1.95 65.05
N ASP A 884 -21.45 -2.92 65.91
CA ASP A 884 -20.22 -2.96 66.70
C ASP A 884 -18.92 -2.97 65.86
N VAL A 885 -17.89 -2.34 66.41
CA VAL A 885 -16.56 -2.21 65.81
C VAL A 885 -15.72 -3.47 66.04
N SER A 886 -15.89 -4.18 67.16
CA SER A 886 -15.15 -5.44 67.40
C SER A 886 -15.64 -6.56 66.47
N GLU A 887 -16.96 -6.72 66.31
CA GLU A 887 -17.56 -7.69 65.38
C GLU A 887 -17.14 -7.39 63.92
N LYS A 888 -17.20 -6.12 63.49
CA LYS A 888 -16.65 -5.70 62.18
C LYS A 888 -15.19 -6.06 62.00
N SER A 889 -14.38 -5.92 63.06
CA SER A 889 -12.95 -6.25 63.00
C SER A 889 -12.74 -7.75 62.81
N LEU A 890 -13.42 -8.59 63.58
CA LEU A 890 -13.35 -10.04 63.46
C LEU A 890 -13.88 -10.52 62.10
N ALA A 891 -15.02 -9.96 61.65
CA ALA A 891 -15.61 -10.25 60.36
C ALA A 891 -14.71 -9.84 59.17
N SER A 892 -13.97 -8.74 59.31
CA SER A 892 -12.97 -8.34 58.31
C SER A 892 -11.68 -9.14 58.39
N TRP A 893 -11.28 -9.62 59.57
CA TRP A 893 -10.12 -10.48 59.75
C TRP A 893 -10.35 -11.85 59.11
N ILE A 894 -11.41 -12.57 59.47
CA ILE A 894 -11.70 -13.91 58.91
C ILE A 894 -11.94 -13.86 57.39
N SER A 895 -12.52 -12.77 56.89
CA SER A 895 -12.70 -12.51 55.46
C SER A 895 -11.40 -12.17 54.70
N ASN A 896 -10.31 -11.83 55.41
CA ASN A 896 -8.97 -11.72 54.84
C ASN A 896 -8.22 -13.05 54.95
N VAL A 897 -8.34 -13.77 56.08
CA VAL A 897 -7.84 -15.14 56.27
C VAL A 897 -8.25 -16.05 55.10
N GLY A 898 -9.54 -16.06 54.73
CA GLY A 898 -10.03 -16.84 53.59
C GLY A 898 -9.57 -16.37 52.20
N ARG A 899 -8.95 -15.19 52.09
CA ARG A 899 -8.39 -14.66 50.82
C ARG A 899 -6.88 -14.88 50.74
N ASP A 900 -6.21 -14.77 51.88
CA ASP A 900 -4.77 -14.91 52.04
C ASP A 900 -4.39 -16.37 52.41
N MET A 901 -5.38 -17.28 52.34
CA MET A 901 -5.31 -18.72 52.68
C MET A 901 -4.12 -19.44 52.03
N ALA A 902 -3.68 -18.97 50.85
CA ALA A 902 -2.48 -19.43 50.15
C ALA A 902 -1.19 -19.38 50.97
N THR A 903 -1.10 -18.49 51.97
CA THR A 903 0.11 -18.20 52.75
C THR A 903 0.14 -18.73 54.18
N LEU A 904 -0.89 -19.47 54.62
CA LEU A 904 -0.98 -20.01 55.99
C LEU A 904 -0.27 -21.37 56.13
N GLY A 905 0.45 -21.56 57.23
CA GLY A 905 1.11 -22.83 57.58
C GLY A 905 0.14 -23.86 58.17
N ASP A 906 0.49 -25.14 58.11
CA ASP A 906 -0.46 -26.24 58.34
C ASP A 906 -1.04 -26.28 59.77
N GLU A 907 -0.25 -25.93 60.80
CA GLU A 907 -0.75 -25.76 62.17
C GLU A 907 -1.86 -24.69 62.27
N GLN A 908 -1.76 -23.62 61.48
CA GLN A 908 -2.78 -22.56 61.45
C GLN A 908 -4.07 -23.05 60.75
N ILE A 909 -3.95 -23.95 59.77
CA ILE A 909 -5.10 -24.59 59.12
C ILE A 909 -5.79 -25.57 60.08
N ALA A 910 -5.00 -26.38 60.81
CA ALA A 910 -5.52 -27.27 61.86
C ALA A 910 -6.24 -26.47 62.95
N SER A 911 -5.64 -25.36 63.39
CA SER A 911 -6.22 -24.44 64.39
C SER A 911 -7.48 -23.72 63.91
N LEU A 912 -7.68 -23.55 62.59
CA LEU A 912 -8.94 -23.04 62.02
C LEU A 912 -10.00 -24.15 61.91
N ARG A 913 -9.60 -25.39 61.61
CA ARG A 913 -10.53 -26.54 61.45
C ARG A 913 -11.22 -26.95 62.75
N SER A 914 -10.68 -26.62 63.92
CA SER A 914 -11.33 -26.85 65.22
C SER A 914 -12.50 -25.89 65.53
N CYS A 915 -12.73 -24.86 64.71
CA CYS A 915 -13.86 -23.93 64.88
C CYS A 915 -15.16 -24.52 64.28
N PRO A 916 -16.20 -24.84 65.08
CA PRO A 916 -17.32 -25.68 64.65
C PRO A 916 -18.22 -25.10 63.54
N LEU A 917 -18.17 -23.78 63.28
CA LEU A 917 -18.93 -23.12 62.22
C LEU A 917 -18.12 -22.76 60.96
N LEU A 918 -16.85 -23.16 60.87
CA LEU A 918 -15.99 -22.84 59.72
C LEU A 918 -15.69 -24.01 58.76
N GLY A 919 -15.97 -25.27 59.14
CA GLY A 919 -15.55 -26.47 58.40
C GLY A 919 -15.77 -26.41 56.88
N GLU A 920 -17.02 -26.33 56.42
CA GLU A 920 -17.33 -26.23 54.97
C GLU A 920 -16.69 -25.01 54.28
N THR A 921 -16.52 -23.91 55.02
CA THR A 921 -15.97 -22.65 54.49
C THR A 921 -14.46 -22.75 54.32
N ILE A 922 -13.75 -23.42 55.24
CA ILE A 922 -12.33 -23.74 55.13
C ILE A 922 -12.08 -24.69 53.96
N GLU A 923 -12.85 -25.78 53.84
CA GLU A 923 -12.70 -26.71 52.72
C GLU A 923 -12.97 -26.02 51.36
N ARG A 924 -13.95 -25.12 51.30
CA ARG A 924 -14.16 -24.26 50.12
C ARG A 924 -12.93 -23.40 49.82
N TRP A 925 -12.33 -22.72 50.80
CA TRP A 925 -11.13 -21.89 50.60
C TRP A 925 -9.88 -22.72 50.25
N LEU A 926 -9.76 -23.95 50.75
CA LEU A 926 -8.67 -24.87 50.38
C LEU A 926 -8.80 -25.35 48.93
N ASN A 927 -10.01 -25.58 48.41
CA ASN A 927 -10.21 -25.89 47.00
C ASN A 927 -9.79 -24.72 46.07
N ASP A 928 -9.91 -23.47 46.52
CA ASP A 928 -9.42 -22.28 45.79
C ASP A 928 -7.89 -22.03 45.97
N ARG A 929 -7.20 -22.75 46.87
CA ARG A 929 -5.80 -22.44 47.29
C ARG A 929 -4.70 -22.91 46.34
N LEU A 930 -4.93 -24.00 45.60
CA LEU A 930 -3.83 -24.82 45.08
C LEU A 930 -3.08 -24.21 43.88
N THR A 931 -1.76 -24.11 44.02
CA THR A 931 -0.82 -23.54 43.03
C THR A 931 -0.55 -24.48 41.85
N CYS A 932 0.14 -23.94 40.84
CA CYS A 932 0.02 -24.27 39.41
C CYS A 932 0.05 -25.76 39.03
N ASP A 933 0.91 -26.58 39.64
CA ASP A 933 1.15 -27.97 39.19
C ASP A 933 0.67 -29.04 40.17
N GLN A 934 0.86 -28.87 41.48
CA GLN A 934 0.39 -29.85 42.47
C GLN A 934 -1.15 -29.89 42.52
N GLY A 935 -1.79 -28.72 42.49
CA GLY A 935 -3.25 -28.61 42.36
C GLY A 935 -3.77 -29.19 41.06
N TYR A 936 -3.01 -29.03 39.97
CA TYR A 936 -3.36 -29.56 38.66
C TYR A 936 -3.35 -31.09 38.67
N LYS A 937 -2.28 -31.71 39.20
CA LYS A 937 -2.18 -33.16 39.36
C LYS A 937 -3.28 -33.74 40.26
N GLN A 938 -3.66 -33.05 41.34
CA GLN A 938 -4.80 -33.46 42.18
C GLN A 938 -6.15 -33.34 41.47
N HIS A 939 -6.38 -32.31 40.65
CA HIS A 939 -7.60 -32.22 39.83
C HIS A 939 -7.65 -33.31 38.75
N CYS A 940 -6.51 -33.63 38.13
CA CYS A 940 -6.38 -34.75 37.20
C CYS A 940 -6.69 -36.09 37.88
N ALA A 941 -6.20 -36.32 39.10
CA ALA A 941 -6.53 -37.51 39.89
C ALA A 941 -8.02 -37.58 40.29
N ARG A 942 -8.63 -36.47 40.74
CA ARG A 942 -10.07 -36.41 41.06
C ARG A 942 -10.94 -36.65 39.81
N LEU A 943 -10.51 -36.17 38.65
CA LEU A 943 -11.17 -36.43 37.36
C LEU A 943 -11.03 -37.91 36.96
N ARG A 944 -9.85 -38.52 37.10
CA ARG A 944 -9.62 -39.96 36.86
C ARG A 944 -10.53 -40.83 37.73
N VAL A 945 -10.58 -40.57 39.05
CA VAL A 945 -11.44 -41.30 39.99
C VAL A 945 -12.93 -41.11 39.69
N TYR A 946 -13.36 -39.92 39.29
CA TYR A 946 -14.75 -39.70 38.86
C TYR A 946 -15.09 -40.53 37.62
N ILE A 947 -14.22 -40.52 36.60
CA ILE A 947 -14.45 -41.27 35.36
C ILE A 947 -14.44 -42.78 35.64
N GLN A 948 -13.48 -43.29 36.43
CA GLN A 948 -13.44 -44.69 36.85
C GLN A 948 -14.69 -45.15 37.62
N ARG A 949 -15.34 -44.25 38.37
CA ARG A 949 -16.53 -44.57 39.19
C ARG A 949 -17.86 -44.50 38.42
N TYR A 950 -17.94 -43.70 37.35
CA TYR A 950 -19.21 -43.39 36.66
C TYR A 950 -19.18 -43.62 35.13
N ASP A 951 -18.05 -44.09 34.59
CA ASP A 951 -17.69 -44.23 33.17
C ASP A 951 -18.17 -43.11 32.23
N GLN A 952 -18.17 -41.88 32.74
CA GLN A 952 -18.60 -40.71 31.97
C GLN A 952 -17.78 -39.47 32.33
N LEU A 953 -17.64 -38.58 31.36
CA LEU A 953 -17.04 -37.27 31.59
C LEU A 953 -18.03 -36.34 32.31
N PRO A 954 -17.59 -35.56 33.32
CA PRO A 954 -18.45 -34.63 34.08
C PRO A 954 -19.27 -33.69 33.19
N LYS A 955 -20.55 -33.53 33.51
CA LYS A 955 -21.51 -32.67 32.79
C LYS A 955 -21.76 -31.36 33.53
N HIS A 956 -22.11 -30.32 32.77
CA HIS A 956 -22.45 -29.00 33.31
C HIS A 956 -23.89 -28.90 33.84
N ASN A 957 -24.77 -29.81 33.43
CA ASN A 957 -26.21 -29.75 33.69
C ASN A 957 -26.66 -30.87 34.64
N THR A 958 -26.09 -30.89 35.84
CA THR A 958 -26.45 -31.85 36.91
C THR A 958 -26.50 -31.16 38.27
N ASP A 959 -27.33 -31.66 39.17
CA ASP A 959 -27.51 -31.07 40.50
C ASP A 959 -26.30 -31.28 41.42
N CYS A 960 -25.44 -32.26 41.11
CA CYS A 960 -24.18 -32.49 41.81
C CYS A 960 -23.19 -31.33 41.61
N LYS A 961 -23.05 -30.51 42.64
CA LYS A 961 -22.12 -29.37 42.69
C LYS A 961 -20.65 -29.75 42.44
N ILE A 962 -20.25 -30.97 42.83
CA ILE A 962 -18.89 -31.50 42.63
C ILE A 962 -18.64 -31.79 41.14
N GLU A 963 -19.58 -32.47 40.48
CA GLU A 963 -19.49 -32.75 39.04
C GLU A 963 -19.47 -31.46 38.22
N ARG A 964 -20.37 -30.51 38.53
CA ARG A 964 -20.43 -29.20 37.85
C ARG A 964 -19.11 -28.43 37.96
N ASN A 965 -18.42 -28.53 39.10
CA ASN A 965 -17.10 -27.93 39.31
C ASN A 965 -16.02 -28.64 38.47
N LEU A 966 -15.98 -29.98 38.47
CA LEU A 966 -15.06 -30.76 37.63
C LEU A 966 -15.27 -30.49 36.12
N ALA A 967 -16.52 -30.45 35.66
CA ALA A 967 -16.88 -30.10 34.29
C ALA A 967 -16.38 -28.69 33.92
N THR A 968 -16.59 -27.71 34.82
CA THR A 968 -16.17 -26.32 34.60
C THR A 968 -14.65 -26.15 34.61
N TRP A 969 -13.94 -26.88 35.48
CA TRP A 969 -12.48 -26.91 35.50
C TRP A 969 -11.92 -27.52 34.20
N LEU A 970 -12.39 -28.72 33.82
CA LEU A 970 -11.96 -29.41 32.59
C LEU A 970 -12.26 -28.56 31.34
N ALA A 971 -13.45 -27.97 31.26
CA ALA A 971 -13.83 -27.06 30.18
C ALA A 971 -13.02 -25.75 30.18
N ARG A 972 -12.34 -25.38 31.28
CA ARG A 972 -11.38 -24.27 31.29
C ARG A 972 -10.03 -24.70 30.74
N GLN A 973 -9.49 -25.85 31.18
CA GLN A 973 -8.20 -26.35 30.68
C GLN A 973 -8.24 -26.68 29.19
N LEU A 974 -9.30 -27.34 28.71
CA LEU A 974 -9.51 -27.61 27.27
C LEU A 974 -9.68 -26.33 26.43
N ARG A 975 -9.92 -25.16 27.02
CA ARG A 975 -9.91 -23.84 26.33
C ARG A 975 -8.57 -23.10 26.46
N ALA A 976 -7.69 -23.52 27.36
CA ALA A 976 -6.38 -22.93 27.60
C ALA A 976 -5.22 -23.77 27.04
N ALA A 977 -5.50 -24.95 26.47
CA ALA A 977 -4.52 -25.99 26.08
C ALA A 977 -3.29 -25.46 25.33
N ASP A 978 -3.46 -24.55 24.38
CA ASP A 978 -2.37 -23.92 23.60
C ASP A 978 -1.38 -23.06 24.44
N ASN A 979 -1.64 -22.90 25.74
CA ASN A 979 -0.85 -22.11 26.70
C ASN A 979 -0.53 -22.89 27.99
N LEU A 980 -0.75 -24.21 28.03
CA LEU A 980 -0.34 -25.08 29.14
C LEU A 980 1.15 -25.44 29.03
N GLY A 981 1.80 -25.72 30.18
CA GLY A 981 3.14 -26.29 30.18
C GLY A 981 3.17 -27.75 29.70
N SER A 982 4.30 -28.24 29.20
CA SER A 982 4.45 -29.62 28.71
C SER A 982 4.02 -30.67 29.74
N GLY A 983 4.57 -30.59 30.96
CA GLY A 983 4.21 -31.49 32.06
C GLY A 983 2.79 -31.30 32.63
N GLN A 984 2.05 -30.27 32.20
CA GLN A 984 0.62 -30.11 32.49
C GLN A 984 -0.24 -30.78 31.41
N LEU A 985 0.15 -30.67 30.14
CA LEU A 985 -0.44 -31.40 29.03
C LEU A 985 -0.38 -32.92 29.26
N GLU A 986 0.82 -33.44 29.52
CA GLU A 986 1.08 -34.86 29.82
C GLU A 986 0.27 -35.36 31.05
N ALA A 987 0.16 -34.54 32.10
CA ALA A 987 -0.63 -34.84 33.29
C ALA A 987 -2.16 -34.84 33.05
N LEU A 988 -2.65 -34.15 32.01
CA LEU A 988 -4.07 -34.13 31.64
C LEU A 988 -4.41 -35.20 30.58
N GLU A 989 -3.50 -35.46 29.64
CA GLU A 989 -3.67 -36.52 28.63
C GLU A 989 -3.66 -37.91 29.27
N SER A 990 -2.82 -38.14 30.29
CA SER A 990 -2.80 -39.39 31.05
C SER A 990 -4.02 -39.64 31.95
N VAL A 991 -5.06 -38.78 31.95
CA VAL A 991 -6.25 -38.95 32.82
C VAL A 991 -7.19 -40.04 32.31
N ASP A 992 -7.59 -39.96 31.04
CA ASP A 992 -8.51 -40.88 30.35
C ASP A 992 -8.39 -40.65 28.82
N PRO A 993 -8.44 -41.70 27.97
CA PRO A 993 -8.28 -41.55 26.52
C PRO A 993 -9.26 -40.56 25.86
N ARG A 994 -10.49 -40.44 26.38
CA ARG A 994 -11.52 -39.50 25.89
C ARG A 994 -11.19 -38.04 26.26
N VAL A 995 -10.32 -37.82 27.25
CA VAL A 995 -9.73 -36.50 27.57
C VAL A 995 -8.55 -36.22 26.65
N ALA A 996 -7.61 -37.17 26.47
CA ALA A 996 -6.49 -37.05 25.53
C ALA A 996 -6.98 -36.74 24.09
N ALA A 997 -8.00 -37.46 23.62
CA ALA A 997 -8.66 -37.21 22.33
C ALA A 997 -9.11 -35.75 22.14
N ARG A 998 -9.68 -35.14 23.19
CA ARG A 998 -10.15 -33.74 23.18
C ARG A 998 -9.02 -32.71 23.25
N ILE A 999 -7.84 -33.12 23.71
CA ILE A 999 -6.62 -32.31 23.74
C ILE A 999 -5.95 -32.38 22.36
N ARG A 1000 -5.70 -33.58 21.82
CA ARG A 1000 -5.19 -33.80 20.44
C ARG A 1000 -6.05 -33.14 19.35
N GLN A 1001 -7.36 -33.01 19.57
CA GLN A 1001 -8.28 -32.22 18.72
C GLN A 1001 -8.02 -30.70 18.75
N ARG A 1002 -7.24 -30.16 19.69
CA ARG A 1002 -7.03 -28.72 19.88
C ARG A 1002 -5.57 -28.30 19.71
N THR A 1003 -4.64 -28.90 20.44
CA THR A 1003 -3.20 -28.57 20.44
C THR A 1003 -2.46 -29.11 19.21
N ALA A 1004 -2.84 -28.61 18.04
CA ALA A 1004 -2.25 -28.97 16.75
C ALA A 1004 -0.89 -28.27 16.52
N THR A 1005 0.15 -28.79 17.16
CA THR A 1005 1.57 -28.44 16.89
C THR A 1005 2.20 -29.52 15.98
N ILE A 1006 3.13 -29.11 15.10
CA ILE A 1006 3.66 -29.94 13.99
C ILE A 1006 4.15 -31.34 14.41
N GLN A 1007 4.80 -31.48 15.57
CA GLN A 1007 5.28 -32.80 16.05
C GLN A 1007 4.14 -33.77 16.42
N VAL A 1008 3.06 -33.28 17.04
CA VAL A 1008 1.87 -34.09 17.38
C VAL A 1008 1.15 -34.58 16.12
N TRP A 1009 1.24 -33.80 15.04
CA TRP A 1009 0.66 -34.11 13.74
C TRP A 1009 1.29 -35.35 13.10
N GLN A 1010 2.63 -35.48 13.18
CA GLN A 1010 3.36 -36.64 12.64
C GLN A 1010 3.01 -37.94 13.40
N VAL A 1011 2.96 -37.88 14.74
CA VAL A 1011 2.53 -39.02 15.57
C VAL A 1011 1.09 -39.43 15.25
N THR A 1012 0.17 -38.47 15.18
CA THR A 1012 -1.25 -38.73 14.87
C THR A 1012 -1.43 -39.34 13.47
N CYS A 1013 -0.59 -38.95 12.50
CA CYS A 1013 -0.58 -39.56 11.16
C CYS A 1013 -0.02 -41.00 11.21
N HIS A 1014 1.00 -41.27 12.03
CA HIS A 1014 1.53 -42.63 12.20
C HIS A 1014 0.50 -43.58 12.84
N GLU A 1015 -0.19 -43.14 13.89
CA GLU A 1015 -1.33 -43.87 14.50
C GLU A 1015 -2.44 -44.14 13.47
N LEU A 1016 -2.86 -43.10 12.73
CA LEU A 1016 -3.85 -43.21 11.66
C LEU A 1016 -3.45 -44.20 10.56
N ARG A 1017 -2.16 -44.26 10.22
CA ARG A 1017 -1.62 -45.21 9.25
C ARG A 1017 -1.75 -46.64 9.76
N GLN A 1018 -1.26 -46.91 10.98
CA GLN A 1018 -1.35 -48.25 11.59
C GLN A 1018 -2.79 -48.75 11.68
N PHE A 1019 -3.74 -47.91 12.13
CA PHE A 1019 -5.16 -48.27 12.20
C PHE A 1019 -5.73 -48.68 10.82
N VAL A 1020 -5.37 -47.94 9.76
CA VAL A 1020 -5.87 -48.21 8.41
C VAL A 1020 -5.17 -49.42 7.77
N GLU A 1021 -3.89 -49.66 8.07
CA GLU A 1021 -3.17 -50.87 7.67
C GLU A 1021 -3.73 -52.12 8.36
N GLN A 1022 -4.15 -52.03 9.64
CA GLN A 1022 -4.75 -53.14 10.39
C GLN A 1022 -6.22 -53.43 10.05
N HIS A 1023 -7.03 -52.40 9.74
CA HIS A 1023 -8.48 -52.55 9.54
C HIS A 1023 -8.98 -52.25 8.11
N GLY A 1024 -8.11 -51.90 7.17
CA GLY A 1024 -8.44 -51.62 5.78
C GLY A 1024 -9.37 -50.41 5.54
N ARG A 1025 -9.69 -49.64 6.58
CA ARG A 1025 -10.72 -48.59 6.57
C ARG A 1025 -10.34 -47.41 7.43
N CYS A 1026 -10.79 -46.21 7.07
CA CYS A 1026 -10.66 -45.05 7.95
C CYS A 1026 -11.50 -45.19 9.24
N PRO A 1027 -11.08 -44.53 10.34
CA PRO A 1027 -11.84 -44.47 11.58
C PRO A 1027 -13.14 -43.64 11.46
N ARG A 1028 -14.13 -44.00 12.29
CA ARG A 1028 -15.49 -43.44 12.35
C ARG A 1028 -15.63 -42.41 13.47
N SER A 1029 -16.12 -41.21 13.14
CA SER A 1029 -16.38 -40.12 14.11
C SER A 1029 -17.53 -40.38 15.12
N LYS A 1030 -18.04 -41.61 15.17
CA LYS A 1030 -19.09 -42.12 16.06
C LYS A 1030 -18.82 -43.59 16.48
N ALA A 1031 -17.55 -44.01 16.55
CA ALA A 1031 -17.20 -45.32 17.11
C ALA A 1031 -17.58 -45.39 18.60
N GLY A 1032 -17.80 -46.61 19.12
CA GLY A 1032 -17.98 -46.84 20.56
C GLY A 1032 -16.66 -46.90 21.32
N ASP A 1033 -15.60 -47.41 20.66
CA ASP A 1033 -14.23 -47.35 21.14
C ASP A 1033 -13.69 -45.92 21.19
N GLY A 1034 -12.90 -45.61 22.22
CA GLY A 1034 -12.37 -44.28 22.48
C GLY A 1034 -11.30 -43.83 21.48
N GLU A 1035 -10.49 -44.74 20.96
CA GLU A 1035 -9.38 -44.41 20.05
C GLU A 1035 -9.85 -44.25 18.61
N GLU A 1036 -10.68 -45.18 18.08
CA GLU A 1036 -11.32 -44.99 16.78
C GLU A 1036 -12.17 -43.70 16.77
N LEU A 1037 -12.87 -43.40 17.86
CA LEU A 1037 -13.66 -42.17 18.01
C LEU A 1037 -12.77 -40.92 17.98
N ALA A 1038 -11.60 -40.96 18.60
CA ALA A 1038 -10.64 -39.86 18.64
C ALA A 1038 -10.14 -39.50 17.23
N TRP A 1039 -9.54 -40.47 16.53
CA TRP A 1039 -9.02 -40.27 15.17
C TRP A 1039 -10.14 -39.96 14.17
N GLY A 1040 -11.30 -40.62 14.30
CA GLY A 1040 -12.46 -40.38 13.46
C GLY A 1040 -13.03 -38.97 13.59
N GLN A 1041 -13.11 -38.43 14.81
CA GLN A 1041 -13.51 -37.04 15.05
C GLN A 1041 -12.43 -36.05 14.59
N TRP A 1042 -11.15 -36.35 14.79
CA TRP A 1042 -10.03 -35.51 14.35
C TRP A 1042 -10.05 -35.31 12.83
N LEU A 1043 -10.24 -36.37 12.03
CA LEU A 1043 -10.40 -36.26 10.56
C LEU A 1043 -11.60 -35.38 10.15
N VAL A 1044 -12.72 -35.45 10.88
CA VAL A 1044 -13.91 -34.61 10.63
C VAL A 1044 -13.70 -33.15 11.08
N GLN A 1045 -12.75 -32.89 11.98
CA GLN A 1045 -12.33 -31.54 12.33
C GLN A 1045 -11.34 -30.95 11.32
N GLN A 1046 -10.43 -31.77 10.78
CA GLN A 1046 -9.51 -31.34 9.72
C GLN A 1046 -10.26 -31.00 8.43
N SER A 1047 -11.28 -31.76 8.03
CA SER A 1047 -12.09 -31.43 6.85
C SER A 1047 -12.83 -30.09 6.97
N ARG A 1048 -13.17 -29.66 8.20
CA ARG A 1048 -13.75 -28.33 8.48
C ARG A 1048 -12.70 -27.21 8.45
N ARG A 1049 -11.43 -27.53 8.71
CA ARG A 1049 -10.28 -26.61 8.63
C ARG A 1049 -9.62 -26.55 7.26
N PHE A 1050 -9.96 -27.44 6.33
CA PHE A 1050 -9.37 -27.60 4.99
C PHE A 1050 -9.06 -26.28 4.25
N ARG A 1051 -9.97 -25.30 4.29
CA ARG A 1051 -9.78 -23.95 3.69
C ARG A 1051 -8.60 -23.14 4.24
N SER A 1052 -7.99 -23.54 5.36
CA SER A 1052 -6.89 -22.83 6.02
C SER A 1052 -5.63 -23.69 6.18
N PHE A 1053 -5.53 -24.81 5.46
CA PHE A 1053 -4.33 -25.64 5.43
C PHE A 1053 -3.26 -24.99 4.53
N LYS A 1054 -1.99 -25.27 4.82
CA LYS A 1054 -0.89 -25.12 3.87
C LYS A 1054 -0.78 -26.36 2.99
N GLU A 1055 -0.14 -26.23 1.83
CA GLU A 1055 0.08 -27.38 0.94
C GLU A 1055 0.93 -28.46 1.63
N ASP A 1056 1.96 -28.08 2.38
CA ASP A 1056 2.80 -28.98 3.19
C ASP A 1056 1.96 -29.88 4.14
N GLU A 1057 0.92 -29.31 4.75
CA GLU A 1057 0.02 -30.02 5.67
C GLU A 1057 -0.88 -30.99 4.89
N LEU A 1058 -1.37 -30.60 3.70
CA LEU A 1058 -2.13 -31.50 2.83
C LEU A 1058 -1.27 -32.64 2.27
N GLN A 1059 -0.02 -32.38 1.91
CA GLN A 1059 0.89 -33.41 1.42
C GLN A 1059 1.25 -34.43 2.51
N ILE A 1060 1.53 -34.00 3.74
CA ILE A 1060 1.74 -34.91 4.87
C ILE A 1060 0.51 -35.81 5.08
N LEU A 1061 -0.71 -35.25 5.06
CA LEU A 1061 -1.92 -36.02 5.35
C LEU A 1061 -2.34 -36.95 4.19
N ARG A 1062 -1.99 -36.61 2.94
CA ARG A 1062 -2.10 -37.51 1.78
C ARG A 1062 -1.04 -38.62 1.80
N ALA A 1063 0.20 -38.31 2.18
CA ALA A 1063 1.30 -39.27 2.27
C ALA A 1063 1.11 -40.31 3.40
N THR A 1064 0.18 -40.10 4.32
CA THR A 1064 -0.11 -41.02 5.43
C THR A 1064 -0.56 -42.41 4.97
N HIS A 1065 -1.59 -42.50 4.12
CA HIS A 1065 -2.08 -43.77 3.55
C HIS A 1065 -3.05 -43.50 2.37
N PRO A 1066 -3.06 -44.32 1.28
CA PRO A 1066 -3.93 -44.07 0.12
C PRO A 1066 -5.43 -43.94 0.44
N VAL A 1067 -5.96 -44.77 1.35
CA VAL A 1067 -7.37 -44.71 1.80
C VAL A 1067 -7.69 -43.43 2.58
N ILE A 1068 -6.68 -42.79 3.19
CA ILE A 1068 -6.82 -41.46 3.81
C ILE A 1068 -6.76 -40.37 2.75
N ALA A 1069 -5.84 -40.45 1.79
CA ALA A 1069 -5.75 -39.51 0.67
C ALA A 1069 -7.07 -39.45 -0.12
N GLU A 1070 -7.63 -40.61 -0.50
CA GLU A 1070 -8.92 -40.72 -1.20
C GLU A 1070 -10.07 -40.08 -0.39
N ARG A 1071 -9.99 -40.10 0.94
CA ARG A 1071 -10.96 -39.43 1.83
C ARG A 1071 -10.71 -37.92 1.96
N VAL A 1072 -9.47 -37.45 1.84
CA VAL A 1072 -9.08 -36.02 1.82
C VAL A 1072 -9.49 -35.37 0.50
N ASP A 1073 -9.24 -36.03 -0.63
CA ASP A 1073 -9.58 -35.49 -1.96
C ASP A 1073 -11.10 -35.45 -2.20
N LYS A 1074 -11.88 -36.14 -1.36
CA LYS A 1074 -13.35 -36.02 -1.25
C LYS A 1074 -13.83 -34.88 -0.33
N TRP A 1075 -12.95 -34.05 0.27
CA TRP A 1075 -13.35 -32.89 1.08
C TRP A 1075 -13.79 -31.71 0.20
N GLN A 1076 -15.10 -31.45 0.15
CA GLN A 1076 -15.69 -30.44 -0.74
C GLN A 1076 -15.87 -29.05 -0.10
N ASP A 1077 -15.85 -28.02 -0.95
CA ASP A 1077 -16.08 -26.61 -0.61
C ASP A 1077 -17.42 -26.38 0.12
N PRO A 1078 -17.42 -25.84 1.36
CA PRO A 1078 -18.63 -25.48 2.12
C PRO A 1078 -19.63 -24.55 1.41
N LEU A 1079 -19.24 -23.84 0.34
CA LEU A 1079 -20.17 -23.04 -0.46
C LEU A 1079 -20.91 -23.84 -1.54
N GLN A 1080 -20.63 -25.13 -1.77
CA GLN A 1080 -21.34 -25.92 -2.79
C GLN A 1080 -22.87 -25.98 -2.59
N PRO A 1081 -23.44 -26.18 -1.37
CA PRO A 1081 -24.89 -26.15 -1.18
C PRO A 1081 -25.50 -24.76 -1.47
N TRP A 1082 -24.77 -23.71 -1.12
CA TRP A 1082 -25.15 -22.31 -1.39
C TRP A 1082 -25.14 -22.01 -2.90
N ARG A 1083 -24.04 -22.36 -3.59
CA ARG A 1083 -23.88 -22.19 -5.04
C ARG A 1083 -24.87 -23.04 -5.83
N LYS A 1084 -25.25 -24.23 -5.33
CA LYS A 1084 -26.34 -25.03 -5.89
C LYS A 1084 -27.68 -24.29 -5.81
N ARG A 1085 -28.06 -23.73 -4.66
CA ARG A 1085 -29.29 -22.92 -4.53
C ARG A 1085 -29.27 -21.65 -5.39
N CYS A 1086 -28.11 -21.00 -5.53
CA CYS A 1086 -27.95 -19.87 -6.45
C CYS A 1086 -28.16 -20.29 -7.92
N LYS A 1087 -27.67 -21.48 -8.33
CA LYS A 1087 -27.93 -22.05 -9.66
C LYS A 1087 -29.39 -22.42 -9.87
N GLU A 1088 -30.05 -23.04 -8.89
CA GLU A 1088 -31.50 -23.34 -8.93
C GLU A 1088 -32.34 -22.06 -9.09
N LEU A 1089 -32.01 -21.00 -8.34
CA LEU A 1089 -32.66 -19.69 -8.46
C LEU A 1089 -32.39 -19.04 -9.83
N LYS A 1090 -31.16 -19.13 -10.36
CA LYS A 1090 -30.83 -18.61 -11.70
C LYS A 1090 -31.64 -19.32 -12.78
N LEU A 1091 -31.65 -20.65 -12.79
CA LEU A 1091 -32.41 -21.46 -13.75
C LEU A 1091 -33.91 -21.13 -13.70
N PHE A 1092 -34.48 -20.98 -12.50
CA PHE A 1092 -35.89 -20.61 -12.36
C PHE A 1092 -36.18 -19.24 -13.01
N ILE A 1093 -35.37 -18.22 -12.72
CA ILE A 1093 -35.60 -16.87 -13.25
C ILE A 1093 -35.39 -16.84 -14.77
N THR A 1094 -34.35 -17.51 -15.28
CA THR A 1094 -34.10 -17.61 -16.73
C THR A 1094 -35.22 -18.35 -17.46
N ASN A 1095 -35.79 -19.41 -16.88
CA ASN A 1095 -36.86 -20.19 -17.54
C ASN A 1095 -38.25 -19.54 -17.48
N PHE A 1096 -38.54 -18.73 -16.45
CA PHE A 1096 -39.88 -18.16 -16.23
C PHE A 1096 -39.95 -16.62 -16.29
N GLY A 1097 -38.82 -15.93 -16.51
CA GLY A 1097 -38.74 -14.46 -16.60
C GLY A 1097 -39.11 -13.71 -15.31
N ARG A 1098 -39.31 -14.41 -14.19
CA ARG A 1098 -39.92 -13.87 -12.96
C ARG A 1098 -39.31 -14.46 -11.70
N LEU A 1099 -39.52 -13.77 -10.58
CA LEU A 1099 -39.19 -14.30 -9.26
C LEU A 1099 -40.20 -15.40 -8.81
N PRO A 1100 -39.76 -16.36 -7.97
CA PRO A 1100 -40.63 -17.32 -7.29
C PRO A 1100 -41.76 -16.68 -6.48
N ARG A 1101 -42.94 -17.30 -6.48
CA ARG A 1101 -44.18 -16.86 -5.80
C ARG A 1101 -44.63 -17.86 -4.74
N ALA A 1102 -45.13 -17.36 -3.61
CA ALA A 1102 -45.59 -18.19 -2.48
C ALA A 1102 -46.87 -18.98 -2.80
N SER A 1103 -47.68 -18.48 -3.73
CA SER A 1103 -48.92 -19.08 -4.22
C SER A 1103 -48.73 -20.12 -5.34
N SER A 1104 -47.49 -20.49 -5.68
CA SER A 1104 -47.24 -21.51 -6.70
C SER A 1104 -47.58 -22.92 -6.21
N ALA A 1105 -48.23 -23.72 -7.05
CA ALA A 1105 -48.49 -25.13 -6.78
C ALA A 1105 -47.19 -25.94 -6.67
N ASP A 1106 -46.16 -25.58 -7.44
CA ASP A 1106 -44.88 -26.30 -7.43
C ASP A 1106 -44.17 -26.22 -6.07
N ALA A 1107 -43.76 -27.39 -5.57
CA ALA A 1107 -42.98 -27.50 -4.34
C ALA A 1107 -41.53 -27.00 -4.52
N LYS A 1108 -40.96 -27.08 -5.73
CA LYS A 1108 -39.59 -26.60 -6.00
C LYS A 1108 -39.54 -25.07 -6.01
N GLU A 1109 -40.47 -24.40 -6.70
CA GLU A 1109 -40.63 -22.93 -6.65
C GLU A 1109 -40.78 -22.43 -5.21
N ARG A 1110 -41.66 -23.07 -4.41
CA ARG A 1110 -41.83 -22.74 -2.98
C ARG A 1110 -40.57 -23.00 -2.14
N SER A 1111 -39.82 -24.06 -2.42
CA SER A 1111 -38.53 -24.35 -1.75
C SER A 1111 -37.48 -23.26 -2.01
N VAL A 1112 -37.34 -22.83 -3.27
CA VAL A 1112 -36.40 -21.77 -3.67
C VAL A 1112 -36.81 -20.41 -3.07
N LEU A 1113 -38.12 -20.08 -3.05
CA LEU A 1113 -38.61 -18.87 -2.40
C LEU A 1113 -38.34 -18.86 -0.89
N SER A 1114 -38.58 -19.98 -0.21
CA SER A 1114 -38.32 -20.12 1.23
C SER A 1114 -36.85 -19.88 1.54
N TRP A 1115 -35.95 -20.51 0.77
CA TRP A 1115 -34.50 -20.30 0.92
C TRP A 1115 -34.07 -18.84 0.69
N LEU A 1116 -34.58 -18.19 -0.38
CA LEU A 1116 -34.28 -16.79 -0.68
C LEU A 1116 -34.82 -15.83 0.40
N SER A 1117 -36.00 -16.14 0.96
CA SER A 1117 -36.62 -15.37 2.04
C SER A 1117 -35.81 -15.47 3.35
N GLY A 1118 -35.25 -16.65 3.62
CA GLY A 1118 -34.30 -16.85 4.71
C GLY A 1118 -33.05 -15.98 4.58
N GLN A 1119 -32.54 -15.75 3.36
CA GLN A 1119 -31.34 -14.91 3.18
C GLN A 1119 -31.62 -13.43 3.46
N CYS A 1120 -32.83 -12.94 3.20
CA CYS A 1120 -33.27 -11.60 3.62
C CYS A 1120 -33.23 -11.44 5.16
N GLN A 1121 -33.70 -12.46 5.89
CA GLN A 1121 -33.64 -12.47 7.36
C GLN A 1121 -32.19 -12.55 7.86
N SER A 1122 -31.35 -13.40 7.27
CA SER A 1122 -29.92 -13.49 7.59
C SER A 1122 -29.16 -12.19 7.31
N PHE A 1123 -29.52 -11.46 6.24
CA PHE A 1123 -28.96 -10.14 5.93
C PHE A 1123 -29.36 -9.10 6.98
N ARG A 1124 -30.66 -8.98 7.29
CA ARG A 1124 -31.17 -8.07 8.34
C ARG A 1124 -30.61 -8.37 9.73
N ALA A 1125 -30.23 -9.62 10.01
CA ALA A 1125 -29.58 -10.04 11.25
C ALA A 1125 -28.04 -9.89 11.24
N GLY A 1126 -27.44 -9.32 10.18
CA GLY A 1126 -25.97 -9.14 10.06
C GLY A 1126 -25.17 -10.43 9.86
N ASN A 1127 -25.83 -11.56 9.59
CA ASN A 1127 -25.20 -12.89 9.51
C ASN A 1127 -24.74 -13.27 8.09
N LEU A 1128 -25.22 -12.58 7.05
CA LEU A 1128 -24.85 -12.84 5.66
C LEU A 1128 -23.51 -12.19 5.31
N GLN A 1129 -22.54 -12.96 4.80
CA GLN A 1129 -21.21 -12.44 4.46
C GLN A 1129 -21.23 -11.60 3.16
N LEU A 1130 -20.30 -10.65 3.03
CA LEU A 1130 -20.19 -9.78 1.84
C LEU A 1130 -19.97 -10.59 0.55
N GLU A 1131 -19.18 -11.66 0.60
CA GLU A 1131 -18.96 -12.59 -0.52
C GLU A 1131 -20.29 -13.27 -0.95
N GLN A 1132 -21.14 -13.65 0.01
CA GLN A 1132 -22.45 -14.24 -0.27
C GLN A 1132 -23.43 -13.20 -0.84
N LEU A 1133 -23.38 -11.95 -0.36
CA LEU A 1133 -24.19 -10.86 -0.91
C LEU A 1133 -23.82 -10.58 -2.38
N ALA A 1134 -22.52 -10.62 -2.71
CA ALA A 1134 -22.02 -10.47 -4.07
C ALA A 1134 -22.42 -11.66 -4.97
N GLU A 1135 -22.25 -12.90 -4.51
CA GLU A 1135 -22.72 -14.09 -5.25
C GLU A 1135 -24.24 -14.05 -5.49
N LEU A 1136 -25.03 -13.55 -4.52
CA LEU A 1136 -26.48 -13.44 -4.67
C LEU A 1136 -26.88 -12.36 -5.69
N ARG A 1137 -26.22 -11.17 -5.69
CA ARG A 1137 -26.40 -10.16 -6.75
C ARG A 1137 -26.06 -10.70 -8.13
N ALA A 1138 -25.00 -11.50 -8.26
CA ALA A 1138 -24.55 -12.09 -9.52
C ALA A 1138 -25.47 -13.21 -10.09
N VAL A 1139 -26.52 -13.60 -9.38
CA VAL A 1139 -27.51 -14.58 -9.86
C VAL A 1139 -28.24 -14.05 -11.10
N HIS A 1140 -28.93 -12.91 -10.97
CA HIS A 1140 -29.75 -12.29 -12.02
C HIS A 1140 -30.09 -10.85 -11.64
N GLU A 1141 -30.33 -9.96 -12.60
CA GLU A 1141 -30.67 -8.54 -12.38
C GLU A 1141 -31.88 -8.35 -11.43
N LEU A 1142 -32.96 -9.13 -11.59
CA LEU A 1142 -34.13 -9.14 -10.70
C LEU A 1142 -33.79 -9.51 -9.23
N ILE A 1143 -32.66 -10.18 -8.99
CA ILE A 1143 -32.12 -10.43 -7.64
C ILE A 1143 -31.20 -9.29 -7.20
N ALA A 1144 -30.37 -8.74 -8.09
CA ALA A 1144 -29.56 -7.56 -7.79
C ALA A 1144 -30.45 -6.40 -7.29
N ILE A 1145 -31.47 -6.02 -8.06
CA ILE A 1145 -32.48 -5.00 -7.68
C ILE A 1145 -33.10 -5.32 -6.31
N LYS A 1146 -33.42 -6.59 -6.03
CA LYS A 1146 -34.03 -7.00 -4.76
C LYS A 1146 -33.06 -6.92 -3.58
N VAL A 1147 -31.79 -7.22 -3.78
CA VAL A 1147 -30.72 -7.01 -2.77
C VAL A 1147 -30.43 -5.52 -2.58
N ASP A 1148 -30.51 -4.72 -3.64
CA ASP A 1148 -30.31 -3.27 -3.55
C ASP A 1148 -31.44 -2.60 -2.76
N VAL A 1149 -32.69 -3.07 -2.91
CA VAL A 1149 -33.80 -2.70 -2.02
C VAL A 1149 -33.54 -3.11 -0.56
N TRP A 1150 -32.93 -4.28 -0.29
CA TRP A 1150 -32.54 -4.65 1.08
C TRP A 1150 -31.47 -3.71 1.63
N CYS A 1151 -30.46 -3.34 0.82
CA CYS A 1151 -29.43 -2.38 1.21
C CYS A 1151 -29.99 -0.95 1.39
N ALA A 1152 -30.99 -0.55 0.61
CA ALA A 1152 -31.65 0.75 0.75
C ALA A 1152 -32.50 0.81 2.03
N GLN A 1153 -33.28 -0.22 2.33
CA GLN A 1153 -34.05 -0.30 3.58
C GLN A 1153 -33.12 -0.32 4.80
N ALA A 1154 -32.04 -1.10 4.77
CA ALA A 1154 -31.03 -1.10 5.84
C ALA A 1154 -30.23 0.21 6.00
N ARG A 1155 -30.40 1.19 5.10
CA ARG A 1155 -29.89 2.58 5.19
C ARG A 1155 -30.96 3.60 5.58
N ALA A 1156 -32.23 3.18 5.68
CA ALA A 1156 -33.35 4.00 6.14
C ALA A 1156 -33.81 3.57 7.55
N ASP A 1157 -33.56 2.32 7.92
CA ASP A 1157 -33.77 1.75 9.27
C ASP A 1157 -32.62 2.10 10.27
N ALA A 1158 -31.59 2.86 9.84
CA ALA A 1158 -30.32 3.09 10.56
C ALA A 1158 -29.87 4.55 10.52
#